data_AF-A0A929SH02-F1
#
_entry.id   AF-A0A929SH02-F1
#
_cell.length_a   1.000
_cell.length_b   1.000
_cell.length_c   1.000
_cell.angle_alpha   90.00
_cell.angle_beta   90.00
_cell.angle_gamma   90.00
#
_symmetry.space_group_name_H-M   'P 1'
#
loop_
_entity.id
_entity.type
_entity.pdbx_description
1 polymer ?
#
loop_
_entity_poly.entity_id
_entity_poly.type
_entity_poly.pdbx_seq_one_letter_code
_entity_poly.pdbx_strand_id
1 'polypeptide(L)'
;MRNHSCQLILHRIRKGFGSVFLALLTLLFLTGFLPGNLGTVYASGGSIYLDGIHGNDSHDGESESTAVKTFEKAKDLATDNQDIETIYILGTVSIQDEVTLEGTNAHLERNPGYEDYLLNVSENHAATLRDIRVDGGGENSNLTRKSLLNVQGDLEIQDGTVLENNIVIDPSLNDDQTRGGAIYAGDTAHHSVIDMTGGVIQNNLAGYGGGIYLASNVTFNMSGGVIQKNTAHLGKALGTDHFNLSSGGGIASFSNSTINLSGDALITQNESEEVGGGISVGTLINTNKGSTLNMTGGTVSENRSASCGAGIYVSASNYNERNGFSTANISAGKIIDNVMTNEENTGHIPCPFGGGGIYVNGWNKDLGGTNGVLNLKNALIKDNKAENFGGGYAGCPISNTEINVKNGVAIIGNRSIRGSEIYLDSGYRSSVYGLSHIGAPNYAISPLMLGGTAYRWRDRNNKELPLNKLKGKLNSSSGMGTGLGGGEELILWSPVQEDSAAESLATVLITGNYSATGGGGIGSNGDVYMGERDLTEVKVVKTWNHDDPAGRPESITVELYRKSESDPDNPLYIGSEVMKEDPATHEWKLSFKNLPKKDENGEPYQYFVKERPLDGYACLVSGSLTQGFKMENVPGRSLLVEKRWIGESTNEVEILLLADGIEKDSLTLSDENEWKASFSNLPKFSDGDGHEINYKVKEVAIEGYSSSISGNMTDGYIVTNTKATPSDIPTPSNIPTPSNIPERPDPKTPSEPPSTPTHLTPGVMGENREAIPNITSPKHPEVAGASKDTWVPETGDHSLLFLWGALFSLSLLATASLVWKRAGKKA
;
A
#
# COMPACT_ATOMS: atom_id res chain seq x y z
N MET A 1 -49.84 -13.32 100.15
CA MET A 1 -50.45 -12.33 99.22
C MET A 1 -49.57 -12.23 97.98
N ARG A 2 -50.16 -12.21 96.77
CA ARG A 2 -49.62 -11.79 95.44
C ARG A 2 -48.12 -12.06 95.12
N ASN A 3 -47.74 -12.67 94.00
CA ASN A 3 -48.51 -13.29 92.90
C ASN A 3 -47.60 -14.29 92.15
N HIS A 4 -48.13 -15.40 91.62
CA HIS A 4 -47.33 -16.40 90.92
C HIS A 4 -47.02 -15.99 89.46
N SER A 5 -45.73 -15.92 89.11
CA SER A 5 -45.26 -15.73 87.73
C SER A 5 -44.00 -16.55 87.43
N CYS A 6 -44.13 -17.88 87.47
CA CYS A 6 -43.11 -18.82 87.02
C CYS A 6 -43.79 -20.18 86.76
N GLN A 7 -43.53 -20.84 85.61
CA GLN A 7 -43.88 -22.26 85.21
C GLN A 7 -44.43 -22.47 83.76
N LEU A 8 -44.39 -21.51 82.81
CA LEU A 8 -44.91 -21.77 81.43
C LEU A 8 -44.02 -21.42 80.21
N ILE A 9 -42.84 -20.82 80.38
CA ILE A 9 -41.98 -20.38 79.25
C ILE A 9 -40.58 -21.04 79.28
N LEU A 10 -40.48 -22.30 79.72
CA LEU A 10 -39.18 -23.02 79.80
C LEU A 10 -39.17 -24.45 79.22
N HIS A 11 -40.26 -24.90 78.59
CA HIS A 11 -40.35 -26.25 78.00
C HIS A 11 -40.50 -26.30 76.47
N ARG A 12 -40.38 -25.16 75.75
CA ARG A 12 -40.41 -25.14 74.27
C ARG A 12 -39.16 -24.62 73.55
N ILE A 13 -38.18 -24.09 74.27
CA ILE A 13 -36.89 -23.65 73.69
C ILE A 13 -35.85 -24.79 73.66
N ARG A 14 -36.14 -25.95 74.27
CA ARG A 14 -35.21 -27.09 74.40
C ARG A 14 -35.18 -28.10 73.24
N LYS A 15 -35.81 -27.80 72.09
CA LYS A 15 -35.74 -28.65 70.87
C LYS A 15 -35.16 -27.95 69.61
N GLY A 16 -34.84 -26.66 69.66
CA GLY A 16 -34.19 -25.96 68.54
C GLY A 16 -32.66 -25.94 68.61
N PHE A 17 -32.09 -25.81 69.82
CA PHE A 17 -30.64 -25.63 70.01
C PHE A 17 -29.80 -26.89 69.76
N GLY A 18 -30.34 -28.09 70.01
CA GLY A 18 -29.59 -29.33 69.80
C GLY A 18 -29.26 -29.62 68.33
N SER A 19 -30.19 -29.32 67.41
CA SER A 19 -30.05 -29.57 65.97
C SER A 19 -29.16 -28.55 65.26
N VAL A 20 -29.12 -27.29 65.72
CA VAL A 20 -28.22 -26.27 65.14
C VAL A 20 -26.78 -26.47 65.65
N PHE A 21 -26.60 -26.84 66.93
CA PHE A 21 -25.27 -27.11 67.48
C PHE A 21 -24.65 -28.39 66.89
N LEU A 22 -25.45 -29.42 66.61
CA LEU A 22 -24.97 -30.65 65.96
C LEU A 22 -24.55 -30.41 64.49
N ALA A 23 -25.29 -29.57 63.75
CA ALA A 23 -24.94 -29.21 62.37
C ALA A 23 -23.63 -28.39 62.28
N LEU A 24 -23.41 -27.47 63.23
CA LEU A 24 -22.15 -26.73 63.35
C LEU A 24 -20.97 -27.62 63.78
N LEU A 25 -21.21 -28.62 64.64
CA LEU A 25 -20.17 -29.60 65.00
C LEU A 25 -19.76 -30.48 63.81
N THR A 26 -20.72 -30.89 62.96
CA THR A 26 -20.40 -31.64 61.73
C THR A 26 -19.63 -30.79 60.71
N LEU A 27 -19.85 -29.48 60.66
CA LEU A 27 -19.08 -28.58 59.79
C LEU A 27 -17.62 -28.43 60.28
N LEU A 28 -17.42 -28.34 61.60
CA LEU A 28 -16.09 -28.25 62.23
C LEU A 28 -15.29 -29.56 62.19
N PHE A 29 -15.95 -30.73 62.07
CA PHE A 29 -15.28 -32.01 61.89
C PHE A 29 -14.91 -32.32 60.43
N LEU A 30 -15.52 -31.67 59.42
CA LEU A 30 -15.06 -31.76 58.04
C LEU A 30 -13.84 -30.87 57.73
N THR A 31 -13.57 -29.84 58.54
CA THR A 31 -12.36 -29.01 58.44
C THR A 31 -11.17 -29.55 59.26
N GLY A 32 -11.31 -30.73 59.86
CA GLY A 32 -10.33 -31.35 60.77
C GLY A 32 -9.28 -32.27 60.12
N PHE A 33 -9.40 -32.55 58.82
CA PHE A 33 -8.43 -33.33 58.05
C PHE A 33 -7.85 -32.49 56.91
N LEU A 34 -7.04 -31.50 57.28
CA LEU A 34 -6.00 -30.98 56.41
C LEU A 34 -4.70 -31.76 56.72
N PRO A 35 -4.23 -32.64 55.82
CA PRO A 35 -2.82 -32.94 55.76
C PRO A 35 -2.11 -31.65 55.28
N GLY A 36 -1.36 -30.99 56.16
CA GLY A 36 -0.37 -30.01 55.73
C GLY A 36 0.69 -30.72 54.89
N ASN A 37 1.16 -30.07 53.82
CA ASN A 37 2.02 -30.64 52.78
C ASN A 37 1.42 -31.88 52.08
N LEU A 38 0.57 -31.61 51.09
CA LEU A 38 0.45 -32.44 49.89
C LEU A 38 0.63 -31.53 48.68
N GLY A 39 1.83 -31.55 48.10
CA GLY A 39 1.97 -31.19 46.70
C GLY A 39 1.04 -32.12 45.92
N THR A 40 0.03 -31.56 45.27
CA THR A 40 -0.96 -32.35 44.55
C THR A 40 -0.36 -32.70 43.19
N VAL A 41 0.51 -33.71 43.20
CA VAL A 41 0.99 -34.36 41.99
C VAL A 41 -0.24 -34.91 41.26
N TYR A 42 -0.72 -34.17 40.27
CA TYR A 42 -1.55 -34.73 39.22
C TYR A 42 -0.65 -35.58 38.33
N ALA A 43 -0.40 -36.81 38.78
CA ALA A 43 -0.02 -37.88 37.87
C ALA A 43 -1.25 -38.26 37.04
N SER A 44 -1.71 -37.36 36.18
CA SER A 44 -2.42 -37.74 34.97
C SER A 44 -1.38 -38.43 34.09
N GLY A 45 -1.57 -39.73 33.84
CA GLY A 45 -0.82 -40.38 32.77
C GLY A 45 -1.06 -39.63 31.47
N GLY A 46 0.02 -39.29 30.76
CA GLY A 46 -0.03 -38.48 29.53
C GLY A 46 0.87 -37.24 29.51
N SER A 47 1.78 -37.06 30.48
CA SER A 47 2.74 -35.94 30.45
C SER A 47 4.16 -36.33 30.91
N ILE A 48 5.15 -35.59 30.43
CA ILE A 48 6.57 -35.66 30.85
C ILE A 48 6.97 -34.31 31.47
N TYR A 49 7.82 -34.33 32.48
CA TYR A 49 8.47 -33.14 33.04
C TYR A 49 9.93 -33.04 32.59
N LEU A 50 10.31 -31.88 32.05
CA LEU A 50 11.62 -31.58 31.47
C LEU A 50 12.21 -30.33 32.14
N ASP A 51 13.40 -30.46 32.72
CA ASP A 51 14.14 -29.35 33.36
C ASP A 51 15.60 -29.37 32.87
N GLY A 52 15.93 -28.48 31.93
CA GLY A 52 17.28 -28.37 31.39
C GLY A 52 18.34 -28.00 32.43
N ILE A 53 17.94 -27.38 33.55
CA ILE A 53 18.83 -26.87 34.59
C ILE A 53 19.06 -27.93 35.67
N HIS A 54 17.99 -28.43 36.30
CA HIS A 54 18.05 -29.33 37.46
C HIS A 54 17.65 -30.78 37.19
N GLY A 55 17.08 -31.08 36.02
CA GLY A 55 16.67 -32.42 35.62
C GLY A 55 17.84 -33.39 35.42
N ASN A 56 17.51 -34.68 35.26
CA ASN A 56 18.47 -35.76 35.09
C ASN A 56 17.90 -36.89 34.22
N ASP A 57 18.59 -37.26 33.14
CA ASP A 57 18.13 -38.23 32.15
C ASP A 57 18.08 -39.68 32.63
N SER A 58 18.55 -39.96 33.85
CA SER A 58 18.31 -41.24 34.52
C SER A 58 16.94 -41.33 35.20
N HIS A 59 16.12 -40.28 35.15
CA HIS A 59 14.76 -40.28 35.68
C HIS A 59 13.71 -40.75 34.65
N ASP A 60 12.50 -41.00 35.14
CA ASP A 60 11.34 -41.43 34.35
C ASP A 60 10.55 -40.26 33.71
N GLY A 61 10.71 -39.03 34.20
CA GLY A 61 9.96 -37.88 33.72
C GLY A 61 8.50 -37.80 34.18
N GLU A 62 8.02 -38.73 35.01
CA GLU A 62 6.58 -38.83 35.39
C GLU A 62 6.14 -37.79 36.44
N SER A 63 7.06 -37.03 37.03
CA SER A 63 6.78 -35.97 38.00
C SER A 63 7.78 -34.83 37.93
N GLU A 64 7.42 -33.64 38.44
CA GLU A 64 8.37 -32.51 38.60
C GLU A 64 9.64 -32.92 39.35
N SER A 65 9.51 -33.78 40.37
CA SER A 65 10.64 -34.28 41.17
C SER A 65 11.51 -35.32 40.47
N THR A 66 11.02 -35.89 39.37
CA THR A 66 11.70 -36.87 38.51
C THR A 66 11.85 -36.35 37.09
N ALA A 67 11.94 -35.03 36.91
CA ALA A 67 12.12 -34.41 35.61
C ALA A 67 13.41 -34.90 34.91
N VAL A 68 13.31 -35.15 33.60
CA VAL A 68 14.45 -35.42 32.72
C VAL A 68 15.17 -34.12 32.34
N LYS A 69 16.37 -34.19 31.79
CA LYS A 69 17.23 -33.02 31.52
C LYS A 69 17.22 -32.59 30.07
N THR A 70 17.30 -33.53 29.15
CA THR A 70 17.51 -33.27 27.73
C THR A 70 16.23 -33.42 26.91
N PHE A 71 16.15 -32.66 25.81
CA PHE A 71 15.03 -32.74 24.87
C PHE A 71 14.96 -34.15 24.26
N GLU A 72 16.11 -34.72 23.92
CA GLU A 72 16.28 -36.06 23.38
C GLU A 72 15.68 -37.10 24.33
N LYS A 73 15.99 -37.02 25.63
CA LYS A 73 15.46 -37.96 26.61
C LYS A 73 13.94 -37.82 26.80
N ALA A 74 13.41 -36.61 26.75
CA ALA A 74 11.96 -36.38 26.78
C ALA A 74 11.27 -36.92 25.51
N LYS A 75 11.87 -36.72 24.34
CA LYS A 75 11.40 -37.28 23.07
C LYS A 75 11.39 -38.80 23.07
N ASP A 76 12.45 -39.45 23.54
CA ASP A 76 12.51 -40.92 23.64
C ASP A 76 11.33 -41.48 24.44
N LEU A 77 11.05 -40.88 25.59
CA LEU A 77 9.93 -41.28 26.46
C LEU A 77 8.55 -41.05 25.81
N ALA A 78 8.36 -39.93 25.10
CA ALA A 78 7.14 -39.67 24.33
C ALA A 78 7.00 -40.57 23.08
N THR A 79 8.12 -41.06 22.54
CA THR A 79 8.13 -42.01 21.42
C THR A 79 7.73 -43.41 21.91
N ASP A 80 8.28 -43.85 23.03
CA ASP A 80 7.97 -45.13 23.69
C ASP A 80 6.51 -45.19 24.21
N ASN A 81 5.91 -44.06 24.57
CA ASN A 81 4.53 -43.97 25.04
C ASN A 81 3.73 -42.85 24.32
N GLN A 82 2.97 -43.26 23.30
CA GLN A 82 2.14 -42.39 22.46
C GLN A 82 0.90 -41.82 23.17
N ASP A 83 0.59 -42.24 24.40
CA ASP A 83 -0.44 -41.61 25.24
C ASP A 83 0.05 -40.27 25.85
N ILE A 84 1.30 -39.89 25.62
CA ILE A 84 1.91 -38.64 26.11
C ILE A 84 1.62 -37.50 25.12
N GLU A 85 0.82 -36.52 25.57
CA GLU A 85 0.41 -35.35 24.77
C GLU A 85 1.22 -34.08 25.13
N THR A 86 1.76 -33.98 26.36
CA THR A 86 2.46 -32.76 26.82
C THR A 86 3.82 -33.04 27.47
N ILE A 87 4.85 -32.30 27.06
CA ILE A 87 6.15 -32.23 27.74
C ILE A 87 6.24 -30.86 28.42
N TYR A 88 6.04 -30.84 29.74
CA TYR A 88 6.09 -29.64 30.57
C TYR A 88 7.52 -29.21 30.86
N ILE A 89 7.86 -27.98 30.47
CA ILE A 89 9.16 -27.37 30.72
C ILE A 89 9.14 -26.60 32.05
N LEU A 90 9.97 -27.06 32.98
CA LEU A 90 10.20 -26.51 34.32
C LEU A 90 11.45 -25.64 34.41
N GLY A 91 12.38 -25.80 33.47
CA GLY A 91 13.66 -25.09 33.43
C GLY A 91 14.27 -25.10 32.03
N THR A 92 14.83 -23.96 31.60
CA THR A 92 15.24 -23.68 30.21
C THR A 92 16.10 -24.80 29.63
N VAL A 93 15.66 -25.34 28.50
CA VAL A 93 16.34 -26.42 27.79
C VAL A 93 17.26 -25.81 26.76
N SER A 94 18.56 -26.14 26.82
CA SER A 94 19.49 -25.75 25.76
C SER A 94 19.37 -26.73 24.60
N ILE A 95 19.24 -26.20 23.38
CA ILE A 95 18.99 -26.97 22.16
C ILE A 95 20.05 -26.65 21.09
N GLN A 96 20.27 -27.63 20.22
CA GLN A 96 21.21 -27.59 19.10
C GLN A 96 20.81 -28.66 18.06
N ASP A 97 21.41 -28.63 16.88
CA ASP A 97 21.18 -29.60 15.80
C ASP A 97 19.67 -29.70 15.44
N GLU A 98 19.16 -30.87 15.05
CA GLU A 98 17.74 -31.05 14.69
C GLU A 98 16.86 -31.26 15.93
N VAL A 99 15.86 -30.39 16.12
CA VAL A 99 14.90 -30.42 17.23
C VAL A 99 13.51 -30.64 16.67
N THR A 100 13.04 -31.89 16.75
CA THR A 100 11.75 -32.31 16.17
C THR A 100 11.03 -33.30 17.07
N LEU A 101 9.70 -33.19 17.16
CA LEU A 101 8.83 -34.15 17.85
C LEU A 101 8.15 -35.14 16.88
N GLU A 102 8.61 -35.19 15.62
CA GLU A 102 8.22 -36.20 14.64
C GLU A 102 8.32 -37.62 15.25
N GLY A 103 7.25 -38.39 15.12
CA GLY A 103 7.10 -39.73 15.73
C GLY A 103 6.42 -39.75 17.11
N THR A 104 5.97 -38.61 17.62
CA THR A 104 5.23 -38.50 18.90
C THR A 104 3.91 -37.74 18.71
N ASN A 105 2.99 -37.88 19.67
CA ASN A 105 1.78 -37.04 19.77
C ASN A 105 2.01 -35.78 20.63
N ALA A 106 3.23 -35.54 21.09
CA ALA A 106 3.51 -34.57 22.14
C ALA A 106 3.79 -33.14 21.61
N HIS A 107 3.50 -32.13 22.43
CA HIS A 107 4.05 -30.78 22.29
C HIS A 107 4.84 -30.35 23.53
N LEU A 108 5.71 -29.35 23.37
CA LEU A 108 6.37 -28.69 24.51
C LEU A 108 5.45 -27.61 25.08
N GLU A 109 5.26 -27.57 26.40
CA GLU A 109 4.41 -26.58 27.07
C GLU A 109 5.12 -25.94 28.27
N ARG A 110 4.91 -24.64 28.48
CA ARG A 110 5.35 -23.94 29.69
C ARG A 110 4.66 -24.54 30.92
N ASN A 111 5.41 -25.04 31.90
CA ASN A 111 4.80 -25.47 33.16
C ASN A 111 4.16 -24.27 33.89
N PRO A 112 2.94 -24.41 34.46
CA PRO A 112 2.32 -23.35 35.25
C PRO A 112 3.26 -22.79 36.33
N GLY A 113 3.36 -21.46 36.39
CA GLY A 113 4.28 -20.76 37.29
C GLY A 113 5.72 -20.61 36.79
N TYR A 114 6.11 -21.21 35.66
CA TYR A 114 7.45 -21.04 35.11
C TYR A 114 7.58 -19.73 34.31
N GLU A 115 8.52 -18.86 34.71
CA GLU A 115 8.60 -17.46 34.23
C GLU A 115 9.55 -17.24 33.04
N ASP A 116 10.57 -18.10 32.85
CA ASP A 116 11.75 -17.84 32.00
C ASP A 116 11.63 -18.46 30.58
N TYR A 117 12.69 -18.43 29.76
CA TYR A 117 12.68 -19.03 28.43
C TYR A 117 12.46 -20.54 28.47
N LEU A 118 11.69 -21.09 27.53
CA LEU A 118 11.52 -22.55 27.43
C LEU A 118 12.74 -23.20 26.79
N LEU A 119 13.18 -22.65 25.66
CA LEU A 119 14.29 -23.15 24.85
C LEU A 119 15.38 -22.08 24.68
N ASN A 120 16.63 -22.51 24.57
CA ASN A 120 17.79 -21.65 24.43
C ASN A 120 18.78 -22.17 23.37
N VAL A 121 18.99 -21.39 22.30
CA VAL A 121 20.07 -21.61 21.35
C VAL A 121 21.28 -20.78 21.81
N SER A 122 22.31 -21.44 22.31
CA SER A 122 23.51 -20.78 22.86
C SER A 122 24.39 -20.17 21.77
N GLU A 123 25.20 -19.16 22.12
CA GLU A 123 26.19 -18.57 21.21
C GLU A 123 27.04 -19.65 20.52
N ASN A 124 27.30 -19.46 19.21
CA ASN A 124 28.09 -20.38 18.38
C ASN A 124 27.52 -21.81 18.22
N HIS A 125 26.26 -22.04 18.59
CA HIS A 125 25.51 -23.25 18.27
C HIS A 125 24.41 -22.91 17.25
N ALA A 126 23.95 -23.90 16.50
CA ALA A 126 22.81 -23.79 15.59
C ALA A 126 21.75 -24.81 15.97
N ALA A 127 20.47 -24.47 15.79
CA ALA A 127 19.35 -25.40 15.97
C ALA A 127 18.36 -25.27 14.80
N THR A 128 17.74 -26.39 14.41
CA THR A 128 16.72 -26.45 13.36
C THR A 128 15.43 -27.02 13.97
N LEU A 129 14.36 -26.21 13.98
CA LEU A 129 13.04 -26.65 14.38
C LEU A 129 12.29 -27.21 13.15
N ARG A 130 11.73 -28.40 13.27
CA ARG A 130 10.80 -29.01 12.29
C ARG A 130 9.80 -29.90 13.02
N ASP A 131 8.55 -29.96 12.59
CA ASP A 131 7.53 -30.86 13.15
C ASP A 131 7.49 -30.84 14.69
N ILE A 132 7.35 -29.63 15.26
CA ILE A 132 7.41 -29.37 16.69
C ILE A 132 6.53 -28.20 17.09
N ARG A 133 5.70 -28.42 18.12
CA ARG A 133 4.84 -27.40 18.72
C ARG A 133 5.42 -26.98 20.07
N VAL A 134 5.54 -25.67 20.28
CA VAL A 134 6.01 -25.05 21.52
C VAL A 134 4.96 -24.03 21.98
N ASP A 135 4.27 -24.36 23.07
CA ASP A 135 3.13 -23.62 23.61
C ASP A 135 3.51 -22.90 24.91
N GLY A 136 3.20 -21.61 24.99
CA GLY A 136 3.46 -20.77 26.17
C GLY A 136 2.48 -20.93 27.33
N GLY A 137 1.45 -21.78 27.19
CA GLY A 137 0.43 -22.03 28.21
C GLY A 137 -0.60 -20.90 28.39
N GLY A 138 -0.59 -19.89 27.52
CA GLY A 138 -1.53 -18.76 27.55
C GLY A 138 -1.36 -17.87 28.79
N GLU A 139 -2.47 -17.56 29.47
CA GLU A 139 -2.48 -16.76 30.70
C GLU A 139 -1.93 -17.55 31.90
N ASN A 140 -0.61 -17.66 31.96
CA ASN A 140 0.15 -18.28 33.05
C ASN A 140 0.08 -17.47 34.38
N SER A 141 -1.13 -17.15 34.87
CA SER A 141 -1.37 -16.33 36.07
C SER A 141 -0.63 -14.97 36.10
N ASN A 142 -0.33 -14.39 34.92
CA ASN A 142 0.56 -13.23 34.74
C ASN A 142 1.99 -13.45 35.30
N LEU A 143 2.54 -14.66 35.14
CA LEU A 143 3.89 -15.05 35.59
C LEU A 143 4.92 -15.18 34.45
N THR A 144 4.50 -15.35 33.19
CA THR A 144 5.43 -15.40 32.05
C THR A 144 6.16 -14.07 31.84
N ARG A 145 7.50 -14.08 31.99
CA ARG A 145 8.39 -12.90 31.83
C ARG A 145 9.22 -12.92 30.55
N LYS A 146 9.36 -14.08 29.92
CA LYS A 146 10.28 -14.30 28.80
C LYS A 146 9.59 -15.02 27.64
N SER A 147 10.22 -14.91 26.48
CA SER A 147 9.80 -15.54 25.23
C SER A 147 9.82 -17.07 25.32
N LEU A 148 9.28 -17.77 24.31
CA LEU A 148 9.48 -19.22 24.18
C LEU A 148 10.96 -19.56 23.97
N LEU A 149 11.63 -18.81 23.08
CA LEU A 149 13.02 -19.01 22.68
C LEU A 149 13.91 -17.82 23.04
N ASN A 150 15.09 -18.11 23.60
CA ASN A 150 16.26 -17.23 23.57
C ASN A 150 17.22 -17.69 22.48
N VAL A 151 17.54 -16.83 21.52
CA VAL A 151 18.39 -17.14 20.36
C VAL A 151 19.65 -16.29 20.39
N GLN A 152 20.77 -16.92 20.77
CA GLN A 152 22.10 -16.29 20.82
C GLN A 152 23.10 -16.93 19.84
N GLY A 153 22.78 -18.10 19.31
CA GLY A 153 23.39 -18.70 18.13
C GLY A 153 22.52 -18.49 16.89
N ASP A 154 22.46 -19.51 16.02
CA ASP A 154 21.68 -19.52 14.77
C ASP A 154 20.43 -20.42 14.88
N LEU A 155 19.33 -20.04 14.25
CA LEU A 155 18.06 -20.78 14.31
C LEU A 155 17.43 -20.94 12.92
N GLU A 156 17.16 -22.18 12.52
CA GLU A 156 16.31 -22.46 11.35
C GLU A 156 14.91 -22.90 11.79
N ILE A 157 13.88 -22.38 11.12
CA ILE A 157 12.47 -22.69 11.35
C ILE A 157 11.89 -23.25 10.05
N GLN A 158 11.61 -24.56 10.05
CA GLN A 158 11.05 -25.30 8.92
C GLN A 158 9.56 -25.63 9.15
N ASP A 159 8.97 -26.31 8.16
CA ASP A 159 7.58 -26.77 8.22
C ASP A 159 7.28 -27.64 9.45
N GLY A 160 6.00 -27.67 9.83
CA GLY A 160 5.54 -28.35 11.04
C GLY A 160 5.92 -27.66 12.36
N THR A 161 6.76 -26.62 12.35
CA THR A 161 7.04 -25.83 13.55
C THR A 161 5.88 -24.90 13.90
N VAL A 162 5.46 -24.87 15.16
CA VAL A 162 4.46 -23.93 15.71
C VAL A 162 4.96 -23.33 17.02
N LEU A 163 5.10 -22.01 17.09
CA LEU A 163 5.49 -21.26 18.29
C LEU A 163 4.34 -20.34 18.73
N GLU A 164 3.66 -20.66 19.83
CA GLU A 164 2.39 -19.99 20.14
C GLU A 164 2.05 -19.78 21.61
N ASN A 165 1.01 -18.96 21.82
CA ASN A 165 0.31 -18.77 23.10
C ASN A 165 1.21 -18.28 24.26
N ASN A 166 2.36 -17.65 23.98
CA ASN A 166 3.22 -17.10 25.02
C ASN A 166 2.88 -15.62 25.30
N ILE A 167 2.19 -15.39 26.41
CA ILE A 167 1.69 -14.08 26.82
C ILE A 167 2.69 -13.45 27.82
N VAL A 168 3.62 -12.64 27.31
CA VAL A 168 4.72 -12.06 28.10
C VAL A 168 4.30 -10.74 28.75
N ILE A 169 3.99 -10.81 30.04
CA ILE A 169 3.51 -9.69 30.85
C ILE A 169 4.47 -9.47 32.03
N ASP A 170 4.85 -8.22 32.28
CA ASP A 170 5.40 -7.80 33.56
C ASP A 170 4.31 -7.03 34.34
N PRO A 171 3.80 -7.55 35.48
CA PRO A 171 2.83 -6.84 36.33
C PRO A 171 3.48 -5.81 37.26
N SER A 172 4.82 -5.81 37.36
CA SER A 172 5.63 -5.00 38.28
C SER A 172 6.21 -3.72 37.66
N LEU A 173 6.20 -3.63 36.32
CA LEU A 173 6.69 -2.55 35.45
C LEU A 173 6.98 -1.23 36.20
N ASN A 174 8.25 -1.02 36.52
CA ASN A 174 8.78 0.29 36.89
C ASN A 174 9.91 0.74 35.93
N ASP A 175 10.40 -0.12 35.03
CA ASP A 175 11.47 0.24 34.06
C ASP A 175 11.51 -0.65 32.78
N ASP A 176 11.37 -1.99 32.89
CA ASP A 176 11.67 -2.91 31.77
C ASP A 176 10.44 -3.35 30.94
N GLN A 177 10.31 -2.84 29.72
CA GLN A 177 9.30 -3.32 28.77
C GLN A 177 9.56 -4.77 28.30
N THR A 178 8.50 -5.56 28.10
CA THR A 178 8.60 -6.96 27.63
C THR A 178 8.96 -7.04 26.14
N ARG A 179 9.80 -8.02 25.78
CA ARG A 179 10.43 -8.15 24.45
C ARG A 179 10.29 -9.58 23.94
N GLY A 180 9.67 -9.75 22.77
CA GLY A 180 9.53 -11.05 22.10
C GLY A 180 8.49 -11.94 22.78
N GLY A 181 7.36 -12.21 22.13
CA GLY A 181 6.43 -13.21 22.63
C GLY A 181 6.93 -14.63 22.36
N ALA A 182 7.20 -14.99 21.10
CA ALA A 182 7.79 -16.27 20.75
C ALA A 182 9.33 -16.25 20.81
N ILE A 183 9.98 -15.27 20.19
CA ILE A 183 11.44 -15.26 19.99
C ILE A 183 12.06 -13.96 20.51
N TYR A 184 13.09 -14.09 21.36
CA TYR A 184 14.07 -13.05 21.65
C TYR A 184 15.41 -13.44 21.01
N ALA A 185 16.01 -12.55 20.20
CA ALA A 185 17.25 -12.84 19.49
C ALA A 185 18.33 -11.77 19.68
N GLY A 186 19.59 -12.20 19.86
CA GLY A 186 20.77 -11.33 19.99
C GLY A 186 20.87 -10.60 21.33
N ASP A 187 21.51 -9.42 21.32
CA ASP A 187 22.01 -8.69 22.51
C ASP A 187 23.35 -9.22 23.07
N THR A 188 24.07 -9.97 22.24
CA THR A 188 25.43 -10.47 22.50
C THR A 188 26.44 -9.89 21.49
N ALA A 189 27.72 -10.27 21.62
CA ALA A 189 28.75 -9.92 20.64
C ALA A 189 28.69 -10.79 19.36
N HIS A 190 27.90 -11.87 19.38
CA HIS A 190 27.69 -12.77 18.26
C HIS A 190 26.79 -12.12 17.18
N HIS A 191 26.76 -12.72 15.98
CA HIS A 191 25.83 -12.34 14.91
C HIS A 191 24.89 -13.50 14.66
N SER A 192 23.73 -13.49 15.34
CA SER A 192 22.70 -14.52 15.16
C SER A 192 22.02 -14.37 13.79
N VAL A 193 21.88 -15.48 13.09
CA VAL A 193 21.05 -15.62 11.89
C VAL A 193 19.83 -16.48 12.23
N ILE A 194 18.65 -16.02 11.82
CA ILE A 194 17.41 -16.76 11.93
C ILE A 194 16.82 -16.93 10.53
N ASP A 195 16.68 -18.18 10.08
CA ASP A 195 16.17 -18.54 8.76
C ASP A 195 14.78 -19.21 8.89
N MET A 196 13.72 -18.52 8.49
CA MET A 196 12.35 -19.05 8.47
C MET A 196 11.93 -19.38 7.03
N THR A 197 11.88 -20.68 6.74
CA THR A 197 11.44 -21.22 5.45
C THR A 197 10.01 -21.78 5.52
N GLY A 198 9.54 -22.15 6.71
CA GLY A 198 8.21 -22.67 6.97
C GLY A 198 7.71 -22.34 8.38
N GLY A 199 6.72 -23.09 8.84
CA GLY A 199 6.19 -23.00 10.21
C GLY A 199 5.30 -21.77 10.51
N VAL A 200 4.81 -21.69 11.75
CA VAL A 200 3.84 -20.69 12.21
C VAL A 200 4.25 -20.09 13.56
N ILE A 201 4.19 -18.76 13.67
CA ILE A 201 4.37 -18.03 14.93
C ILE A 201 3.08 -17.25 15.22
N GLN A 202 2.34 -17.63 16.27
CA GLN A 202 0.99 -17.09 16.48
C GLN A 202 0.51 -16.90 17.91
N ASN A 203 -0.45 -15.99 18.11
CA ASN A 203 -1.13 -15.75 19.39
C ASN A 203 -0.18 -15.38 20.55
N ASN A 204 1.00 -14.84 20.25
CA ASN A 204 1.98 -14.41 21.25
C ASN A 204 1.82 -12.92 21.58
N LEU A 205 2.22 -12.51 22.79
CA LEU A 205 2.10 -11.13 23.26
C LEU A 205 3.37 -10.66 23.96
N ALA A 206 3.81 -9.43 23.65
CA ALA A 206 4.88 -8.69 24.33
C ALA A 206 4.68 -7.17 24.12
N GLY A 207 5.50 -6.30 24.71
CA GLY A 207 5.50 -4.85 24.42
C GLY A 207 6.18 -4.51 23.09
N TYR A 208 7.34 -5.14 22.83
CA TYR A 208 8.02 -5.10 21.55
C TYR A 208 8.12 -6.48 20.92
N GLY A 209 7.74 -6.60 19.65
CA GLY A 209 7.86 -7.86 18.92
C GLY A 209 6.91 -8.92 19.48
N GLY A 210 5.60 -8.70 19.31
CA GLY A 210 4.57 -9.61 19.82
C GLY A 210 4.85 -11.06 19.42
N GLY A 211 5.27 -11.31 18.18
CA GLY A 211 5.88 -12.56 17.75
C GLY A 211 7.40 -12.60 18.02
N ILE A 212 8.16 -11.75 17.31
CA ILE A 212 9.63 -11.77 17.28
C ILE A 212 10.22 -10.42 17.69
N TYR A 213 11.17 -10.43 18.63
CA TYR A 213 12.05 -9.30 18.93
C TYR A 213 13.50 -9.59 18.55
N LEU A 214 14.01 -8.82 17.57
CA LEU A 214 15.42 -8.85 17.16
C LEU A 214 16.16 -7.74 17.90
N ALA A 215 17.00 -8.07 18.87
CA ALA A 215 17.64 -7.09 19.74
C ALA A 215 18.77 -6.31 19.03
N SER A 216 20.01 -6.78 19.10
CA SER A 216 21.13 -6.13 18.41
C SER A 216 21.87 -7.12 17.52
N ASN A 217 22.26 -6.67 16.33
CA ASN A 217 23.14 -7.41 15.42
C ASN A 217 22.57 -8.76 14.95
N VAL A 218 21.26 -8.86 14.70
CA VAL A 218 20.59 -10.09 14.22
C VAL A 218 20.22 -9.96 12.74
N THR A 219 20.33 -11.05 11.97
CA THR A 219 19.72 -11.18 10.64
C THR A 219 18.53 -12.14 10.72
N PHE A 220 17.34 -11.69 10.36
CA PHE A 220 16.16 -12.55 10.18
C PHE A 220 15.82 -12.65 8.68
N ASN A 221 15.89 -13.84 8.12
CA ASN A 221 15.47 -14.13 6.75
C ASN A 221 14.15 -14.90 6.78
N MET A 222 13.14 -14.39 6.08
CA MET A 222 11.85 -15.06 5.95
C MET A 222 11.55 -15.25 4.46
N SER A 223 11.46 -16.51 4.03
CA SER A 223 11.18 -16.90 2.65
C SER A 223 9.88 -17.71 2.50
N GLY A 224 9.37 -18.23 3.61
CA GLY A 224 8.07 -18.88 3.75
C GLY A 224 7.60 -18.82 5.20
N GLY A 225 6.61 -19.64 5.55
CA GLY A 225 5.99 -19.63 6.87
C GLY A 225 5.07 -18.43 7.14
N VAL A 226 4.45 -18.41 8.33
CA VAL A 226 3.42 -17.44 8.71
C VAL A 226 3.68 -16.86 10.10
N ILE A 227 3.64 -15.52 10.23
CA ILE A 227 3.63 -14.81 11.51
C ILE A 227 2.27 -14.12 11.63
N GLN A 228 1.41 -14.59 12.54
CA GLN A 228 0.01 -14.12 12.60
C GLN A 228 -0.57 -13.96 14.00
N LYS A 229 -1.52 -13.02 14.16
CA LYS A 229 -2.30 -12.85 15.42
C LYS A 229 -1.44 -12.60 16.66
N ASN A 230 -0.22 -12.11 16.47
CA ASN A 230 0.64 -11.70 17.57
C ASN A 230 0.38 -10.23 17.90
N THR A 231 0.50 -9.87 19.18
CA THR A 231 0.08 -8.56 19.70
C THR A 231 1.22 -7.84 20.41
N ALA A 232 1.51 -6.62 20.00
CA ALA A 232 2.36 -5.68 20.73
C ALA A 232 1.50 -4.79 21.64
N HIS A 233 1.38 -5.16 22.92
CA HIS A 233 0.46 -4.55 23.90
C HIS A 233 1.12 -4.37 25.29
N LEU A 234 0.79 -3.27 25.94
CA LEU A 234 1.36 -2.81 27.21
C LEU A 234 0.61 -3.37 28.41
N GLY A 235 1.30 -4.15 29.25
CA GLY A 235 0.69 -4.78 30.44
C GLY A 235 0.15 -3.79 31.50
N LYS A 236 0.59 -2.52 31.48
CA LYS A 236 0.06 -1.45 32.34
C LYS A 236 0.53 -0.07 31.88
N ALA A 237 -0.36 0.92 31.90
CA ALA A 237 0.03 2.33 31.76
C ALA A 237 0.77 2.81 33.01
N LEU A 238 2.07 3.09 32.88
CA LEU A 238 2.85 3.79 33.91
C LEU A 238 2.53 5.28 33.92
N GLY A 239 2.84 5.94 35.04
CA GLY A 239 2.55 7.35 35.27
C GLY A 239 3.23 8.32 34.30
N THR A 240 2.98 9.62 34.48
CA THR A 240 3.19 10.72 33.51
C THR A 240 4.58 10.90 32.91
N ASP A 241 5.60 10.19 33.40
CA ASP A 241 7.00 10.55 33.24
C ASP A 241 7.84 9.48 32.52
N HIS A 242 7.33 8.26 32.28
CA HIS A 242 8.09 7.15 31.66
C HIS A 242 7.39 6.57 30.41
N PHE A 243 8.20 6.27 29.39
CA PHE A 243 7.73 6.04 28.03
C PHE A 243 7.17 4.61 27.83
N ASN A 244 5.87 4.45 28.05
CA ASN A 244 5.13 3.26 27.61
C ASN A 244 4.97 3.34 26.09
N LEU A 245 5.60 2.42 25.37
CA LEU A 245 5.66 2.43 23.91
C LEU A 245 5.51 1.00 23.39
N SER A 246 4.77 0.76 22.33
CA SER A 246 4.67 -0.59 21.72
C SER A 246 5.13 -0.57 20.27
N SER A 247 5.73 -1.66 19.80
CA SER A 247 6.20 -1.73 18.41
C SER A 247 6.27 -3.16 17.91
N GLY A 248 5.82 -3.39 16.67
CA GLY A 248 6.01 -4.68 15.99
C GLY A 248 5.10 -5.76 16.55
N GLY A 249 3.83 -5.81 16.15
CA GLY A 249 2.91 -6.89 16.55
C GLY A 249 3.43 -8.25 16.09
N GLY A 250 3.78 -8.37 14.81
CA GLY A 250 4.50 -9.54 14.28
C GLY A 250 5.98 -9.50 14.65
N ILE A 251 6.70 -8.50 14.13
CA ILE A 251 8.16 -8.36 14.28
C ILE A 251 8.54 -6.96 14.73
N ALA A 252 9.39 -6.84 15.75
CA ALA A 252 10.14 -5.63 16.06
C ALA A 252 11.64 -5.89 15.90
N SER A 253 12.33 -5.01 15.18
CA SER A 253 13.79 -4.99 15.19
C SER A 253 14.33 -3.83 16.01
N PHE A 254 15.50 -4.03 16.60
CA PHE A 254 16.25 -3.03 17.33
C PHE A 254 17.70 -2.96 16.78
N SER A 255 18.47 -2.01 17.31
CA SER A 255 19.82 -1.57 16.91
C SER A 255 20.61 -2.50 15.95
N ASN A 256 20.87 -2.05 14.72
CA ASN A 256 21.71 -2.76 13.74
C ASN A 256 21.23 -4.19 13.35
N SER A 257 19.92 -4.46 13.42
CA SER A 257 19.36 -5.73 12.94
C SER A 257 18.81 -5.62 11.50
N THR A 258 18.76 -6.74 10.77
CA THR A 258 18.29 -6.82 9.38
C THR A 258 17.14 -7.82 9.25
N ILE A 259 16.05 -7.41 8.59
CA ILE A 259 14.95 -8.28 8.19
C ILE A 259 15.00 -8.41 6.66
N ASN A 260 15.02 -9.64 6.14
CA ASN A 260 14.94 -9.94 4.71
C ASN A 260 13.66 -10.73 4.44
N LEU A 261 12.72 -10.15 3.70
CA LEU A 261 11.42 -10.74 3.37
C LEU A 261 11.36 -11.09 1.88
N SER A 262 11.04 -12.35 1.57
CA SER A 262 11.09 -12.92 0.22
C SER A 262 10.10 -14.07 0.05
N GLY A 263 10.01 -14.64 -1.16
CA GLY A 263 9.21 -15.84 -1.43
C GLY A 263 7.74 -15.70 -1.06
N ASP A 264 7.20 -16.73 -0.39
CA ASP A 264 5.79 -16.86 0.01
C ASP A 264 5.55 -16.48 1.48
N ALA A 265 6.54 -15.87 2.14
CA ALA A 265 6.47 -15.44 3.54
C ALA A 265 5.26 -14.53 3.83
N LEU A 266 4.51 -14.84 4.89
CA LEU A 266 3.26 -14.15 5.24
C LEU A 266 3.32 -13.56 6.66
N ILE A 267 3.12 -12.24 6.78
CA ILE A 267 2.98 -11.53 8.05
C ILE A 267 1.58 -10.92 8.07
N THR A 268 0.67 -11.51 8.84
CA THR A 268 -0.77 -11.20 8.72
C THR A 268 -1.54 -11.12 10.03
N GLN A 269 -2.57 -10.28 10.11
CA GLN A 269 -3.46 -10.20 11.28
C GLN A 269 -2.74 -9.92 12.63
N ASN A 270 -1.55 -9.31 12.61
CA ASN A 270 -0.83 -8.91 13.83
C ASN A 270 -1.21 -7.48 14.23
N GLU A 271 -1.10 -7.16 15.51
CA GLU A 271 -1.61 -5.91 16.10
C GLU A 271 -0.58 -5.20 16.98
N SER A 272 -0.59 -3.87 17.00
CA SER A 272 0.24 -3.03 17.86
C SER A 272 -0.53 -1.81 18.37
N GLU A 273 -0.51 -1.57 19.69
CA GLU A 273 -1.17 -0.40 20.29
C GLU A 273 -0.56 0.95 19.82
N GLU A 274 0.59 0.96 19.16
CA GLU A 274 1.19 2.17 18.60
C GLU A 274 1.68 2.00 17.16
N VAL A 275 2.82 1.33 16.94
CA VAL A 275 3.49 1.32 15.63
C VAL A 275 3.85 -0.06 15.11
N GLY A 276 3.79 -0.24 13.77
CA GLY A 276 4.21 -1.48 13.12
C GLY A 276 3.36 -2.68 13.54
N GLY A 277 2.11 -2.76 13.09
CA GLY A 277 1.27 -3.93 13.38
C GLY A 277 1.91 -5.23 12.87
N GLY A 278 2.28 -5.26 11.59
CA GLY A 278 3.08 -6.33 11.00
C GLY A 278 4.55 -6.24 11.40
N ILE A 279 5.24 -5.20 10.92
CA ILE A 279 6.69 -5.02 11.08
C ILE A 279 7.01 -3.61 11.62
N SER A 280 7.83 -3.54 12.66
CA SER A 280 8.51 -2.31 13.10
C SER A 280 10.01 -2.42 12.86
N VAL A 281 10.51 -1.66 11.87
CA VAL A 281 11.93 -1.59 11.51
C VAL A 281 12.59 -0.52 12.40
N GLY A 282 13.20 -0.98 13.50
CA GLY A 282 13.49 -0.15 14.67
C GLY A 282 12.25 0.00 15.56
N THR A 283 12.45 0.41 16.82
CA THR A 283 11.36 0.74 17.75
C THR A 283 11.23 2.26 17.93
N LEU A 284 10.38 2.68 18.88
CA LEU A 284 10.26 4.08 19.32
C LEU A 284 11.38 4.51 20.31
N ILE A 285 12.26 3.59 20.70
CA ILE A 285 13.49 3.90 21.45
C ILE A 285 14.60 4.27 20.45
N ASN A 286 15.32 5.38 20.72
CA ASN A 286 16.47 5.78 19.91
C ASN A 286 17.58 4.72 19.94
N THR A 287 18.32 4.61 18.83
CA THR A 287 19.48 3.71 18.74
C THR A 287 20.64 4.40 18.05
N ASN A 288 21.87 3.99 18.36
CA ASN A 288 23.06 4.51 17.67
C ASN A 288 23.23 3.99 16.23
N LYS A 289 22.47 2.95 15.85
CA LYS A 289 22.49 2.31 14.54
C LYS A 289 21.09 1.79 14.21
N GLY A 290 20.43 2.34 13.20
CA GLY A 290 19.10 1.87 12.80
C GLY A 290 19.10 0.44 12.24
N SER A 291 17.89 -0.08 12.01
CA SER A 291 17.66 -1.40 11.41
C SER A 291 17.43 -1.30 9.89
N THR A 292 17.55 -2.43 9.20
CA THR A 292 17.23 -2.53 7.76
C THR A 292 16.13 -3.55 7.51
N LEU A 293 15.16 -3.21 6.65
CA LEU A 293 14.24 -4.15 6.02
C LEU A 293 14.57 -4.21 4.52
N ASN A 294 14.75 -5.41 3.98
CA ASN A 294 14.83 -5.66 2.53
C ASN A 294 13.66 -6.56 2.13
N MET A 295 12.75 -6.05 1.29
CA MET A 295 11.57 -6.77 0.82
C MET A 295 11.68 -7.01 -0.69
N THR A 296 11.84 -8.28 -1.06
CA THR A 296 11.99 -8.80 -2.43
C THR A 296 10.93 -9.86 -2.76
N GLY A 297 9.91 -9.99 -1.92
CA GLY A 297 8.79 -10.92 -2.01
C GLY A 297 7.98 -10.89 -0.72
N GLY A 298 7.18 -11.92 -0.48
CA GLY A 298 6.32 -12.03 0.70
C GLY A 298 5.12 -11.06 0.70
N THR A 299 4.28 -11.21 1.72
CA THR A 299 3.03 -10.47 1.91
C THR A 299 2.89 -9.98 3.36
N VAL A 300 2.68 -8.67 3.53
CA VAL A 300 2.32 -8.01 4.78
C VAL A 300 0.85 -7.59 4.67
N SER A 301 -0.06 -8.29 5.35
CA SER A 301 -1.51 -8.16 5.12
C SER A 301 -2.36 -8.05 6.37
N GLU A 302 -3.50 -7.38 6.34
CA GLU A 302 -4.51 -7.41 7.42
C GLU A 302 -3.98 -7.00 8.82
N ASN A 303 -2.79 -6.41 8.93
CA ASN A 303 -2.21 -6.02 10.22
C ASN A 303 -2.79 -4.67 10.69
N ARG A 304 -2.77 -4.45 12.00
CA ARG A 304 -3.39 -3.30 12.65
C ARG A 304 -2.41 -2.52 13.53
N SER A 305 -2.48 -1.18 13.49
CA SER A 305 -1.86 -0.35 14.53
C SER A 305 -2.69 0.87 14.88
N ALA A 306 -2.61 1.33 16.13
CA ALA A 306 -3.43 2.46 16.62
C ALA A 306 -2.75 3.84 16.54
N SER A 307 -1.51 3.95 16.02
CA SER A 307 -0.86 5.24 15.76
C SER A 307 -0.19 5.38 14.39
N CYS A 308 0.69 4.45 13.99
CA CYS A 308 1.43 4.57 12.72
C CYS A 308 1.74 3.22 12.05
N GLY A 309 1.74 3.17 10.72
CA GLY A 309 2.38 2.11 9.92
C GLY A 309 1.85 0.72 10.24
N ALA A 310 0.57 0.46 10.00
CA ALA A 310 -0.06 -0.80 10.42
C ALA A 310 0.56 -2.03 9.74
N GLY A 311 0.89 -1.95 8.44
CA GLY A 311 1.75 -2.94 7.79
C GLY A 311 3.20 -2.83 8.24
N ILE A 312 3.84 -1.71 7.91
CA ILE A 312 5.28 -1.46 8.16
C ILE A 312 5.49 -0.07 8.78
N TYR A 313 6.24 0.00 9.87
CA TYR A 313 6.79 1.24 10.43
C TYR A 313 8.32 1.30 10.25
N VAL A 314 8.85 2.46 9.86
CA VAL A 314 10.29 2.71 9.70
C VAL A 314 10.73 3.79 10.68
N SER A 315 11.59 3.42 11.63
CA SER A 315 12.02 4.31 12.71
C SER A 315 13.04 5.38 12.29
N ALA A 316 13.16 6.41 13.13
CA ALA A 316 14.07 7.53 13.01
C ALA A 316 14.59 7.91 14.40
N SER A 317 15.77 8.52 14.50
CA SER A 317 16.41 8.83 15.79
C SER A 317 16.50 10.33 16.10
N ASN A 318 16.34 10.69 17.38
CA ASN A 318 16.44 12.04 17.90
C ASN A 318 17.72 12.28 18.73
N TYR A 319 18.37 13.43 18.49
CA TYR A 319 19.51 13.98 19.23
C TYR A 319 20.79 13.12 19.30
N ASN A 320 21.80 13.54 18.51
CA ASN A 320 23.22 13.11 18.51
C ASN A 320 23.55 11.77 17.84
N GLU A 321 22.59 10.85 17.71
CA GLU A 321 22.82 9.50 17.17
C GLU A 321 22.69 9.45 15.63
N ARG A 322 23.67 10.03 14.92
CA ARG A 322 23.59 10.30 13.46
C ARG A 322 23.31 9.10 12.55
N ASN A 323 23.56 7.88 13.01
CA ASN A 323 23.35 6.64 12.24
C ASN A 323 22.12 5.84 12.73
N GLY A 324 21.32 6.41 13.63
CA GLY A 324 20.23 5.74 14.34
C GLY A 324 18.92 5.53 13.58
N PHE A 325 18.84 5.97 12.33
CA PHE A 325 17.63 5.87 11.52
C PHE A 325 17.55 4.53 10.78
N SER A 326 16.34 3.99 10.68
CA SER A 326 16.10 2.72 9.99
C SER A 326 15.82 2.93 8.50
N THR A 327 16.05 1.89 7.70
CA THR A 327 15.84 1.91 6.24
C THR A 327 14.97 0.74 5.80
N ALA A 328 13.97 0.99 4.96
CA ALA A 328 13.21 -0.04 4.24
C ALA A 328 13.52 0.04 2.74
N ASN A 329 13.99 -1.06 2.17
CA ASN A 329 14.26 -1.23 0.75
C ASN A 329 13.23 -2.22 0.18
N ILE A 330 12.28 -1.74 -0.62
CA ILE A 330 11.14 -2.54 -1.09
C ILE A 330 11.16 -2.54 -2.63
N SER A 331 11.26 -3.74 -3.21
CA SER A 331 11.40 -3.95 -4.66
C SER A 331 10.54 -5.08 -5.23
N ALA A 332 9.99 -5.96 -4.39
CA ALA A 332 8.88 -6.85 -4.77
C ALA A 332 8.08 -7.28 -3.53
N GLY A 333 6.85 -7.75 -3.72
CA GLY A 333 5.96 -8.26 -2.68
C GLY A 333 4.67 -7.46 -2.49
N LYS A 334 3.89 -7.77 -1.46
CA LYS A 334 2.54 -7.22 -1.24
C LYS A 334 2.41 -6.58 0.14
N ILE A 335 1.80 -5.39 0.21
CA ILE A 335 1.45 -4.69 1.44
C ILE A 335 -0.03 -4.29 1.33
N ILE A 336 -0.92 -5.13 1.85
CA ILE A 336 -2.35 -5.10 1.50
C ILE A 336 -3.29 -5.10 2.70
N ASP A 337 -4.39 -4.35 2.60
CA ASP A 337 -5.50 -4.40 3.58
C ASP A 337 -5.09 -4.15 5.05
N ASN A 338 -3.93 -3.51 5.28
CA ASN A 338 -3.48 -3.14 6.63
C ASN A 338 -4.23 -1.88 7.10
N VAL A 339 -4.54 -1.81 8.39
CA VAL A 339 -5.48 -0.84 8.97
C VAL A 339 -4.81 -0.05 10.09
N MET A 340 -4.44 1.21 9.83
CA MET A 340 -4.07 2.14 10.89
C MET A 340 -5.33 2.83 11.42
N THR A 341 -5.65 2.60 12.70
CA THR A 341 -6.79 3.18 13.42
C THR A 341 -6.35 4.30 14.36
N ASN A 342 -7.32 5.07 14.86
CA ASN A 342 -7.17 5.91 16.05
C ASN A 342 -8.08 5.42 17.21
N GLU A 343 -8.64 4.23 17.02
CA GLU A 343 -9.36 3.48 18.05
C GLU A 343 -8.29 2.71 18.84
N GLU A 344 -8.47 2.62 20.16
CA GLU A 344 -7.62 1.85 21.07
C GLU A 344 -6.17 2.36 21.26
N ASN A 345 -5.87 3.60 20.85
CA ASN A 345 -4.60 4.26 21.23
C ASN A 345 -4.57 4.57 22.73
N THR A 346 -4.04 3.62 23.51
CA THR A 346 -3.69 3.71 24.94
C THR A 346 -2.27 4.25 25.16
N GLY A 347 -1.50 4.39 24.08
CA GLY A 347 -0.07 4.70 24.06
C GLY A 347 0.28 6.16 24.35
N HIS A 348 1.57 6.47 24.24
CA HIS A 348 2.11 7.79 24.50
C HIS A 348 2.07 8.71 23.27
N ILE A 349 1.99 8.17 22.05
CA ILE A 349 1.90 8.98 20.82
C ILE A 349 0.55 9.75 20.83
N PRO A 350 0.54 11.08 21.07
CA PRO A 350 -0.68 11.81 21.40
C PRO A 350 -1.50 12.20 20.15
N CYS A 351 -0.98 11.89 18.95
CA CYS A 351 -1.57 12.18 17.65
C CYS A 351 -1.13 11.08 16.65
N PRO A 352 -2.04 10.21 16.15
CA PRO A 352 -1.69 9.21 15.13
C PRO A 352 -1.23 9.87 13.82
N PHE A 353 -0.02 9.58 13.36
CA PHE A 353 0.59 10.34 12.26
C PHE A 353 0.16 9.86 10.87
N GLY A 354 -0.08 8.57 10.66
CA GLY A 354 -0.50 8.04 9.35
C GLY A 354 0.01 6.65 9.00
N GLY A 355 -0.16 6.27 7.73
CA GLY A 355 0.39 5.05 7.15
C GLY A 355 -0.42 3.79 7.46
N GLY A 356 -1.41 3.47 6.62
CA GLY A 356 -2.07 2.17 6.67
C GLY A 356 -1.10 1.06 6.25
N GLY A 357 -0.61 1.13 5.02
CA GLY A 357 0.41 0.21 4.52
C GLY A 357 1.79 0.46 5.15
N ILE A 358 2.35 1.66 4.95
CA ILE A 358 3.69 2.03 5.44
C ILE A 358 3.65 3.39 6.15
N TYR A 359 4.36 3.53 7.27
CA TYR A 359 4.73 4.84 7.83
C TYR A 359 6.25 5.01 7.97
N VAL A 360 6.78 6.13 7.47
CA VAL A 360 8.21 6.49 7.56
C VAL A 360 8.39 7.66 8.52
N ASN A 361 9.00 7.44 9.67
CA ASN A 361 9.17 8.49 10.67
C ASN A 361 10.34 9.45 10.32
N GLY A 362 10.31 10.66 10.88
CA GLY A 362 11.38 11.65 10.70
C GLY A 362 11.39 12.73 11.77
N TRP A 363 12.61 13.16 12.12
CA TRP A 363 12.89 14.16 13.14
C TRP A 363 13.61 15.37 12.55
N ASN A 364 13.35 16.55 13.11
CA ASN A 364 13.83 17.80 12.57
C ASN A 364 15.37 17.83 12.52
N LYS A 365 15.92 17.83 11.31
CA LYS A 365 17.36 17.84 11.04
C LYS A 365 18.05 19.10 11.61
N ASP A 366 17.33 20.22 11.71
CA ASP A 366 17.83 21.47 12.34
C ASP A 366 17.99 21.34 13.88
N LEU A 367 17.31 20.37 14.50
CA LEU A 367 17.45 20.01 15.92
C LEU A 367 18.41 18.83 16.13
N GLY A 368 19.12 18.37 15.10
CA GLY A 368 20.01 17.22 15.16
C GLY A 368 19.31 15.86 15.09
N GLY A 369 18.06 15.84 14.62
CA GLY A 369 17.32 14.61 14.30
C GLY A 369 17.74 13.97 12.98
N THR A 370 17.30 12.73 12.78
CA THR A 370 17.48 11.95 11.55
C THR A 370 16.13 11.52 10.98
N ASN A 371 16.11 11.07 9.72
CA ASN A 371 14.89 10.56 9.07
C ASN A 371 15.05 9.08 8.77
N GLY A 372 14.00 8.30 9.03
CA GLY A 372 13.86 6.98 8.46
C GLY A 372 13.78 7.08 6.94
N VAL A 373 14.21 6.03 6.25
CA VAL A 373 14.34 6.03 4.79
C VAL A 373 13.49 4.92 4.18
N LEU A 374 12.64 5.27 3.21
CA LEU A 374 11.97 4.29 2.34
C LEU A 374 12.51 4.43 0.91
N ASN A 375 13.11 3.35 0.41
CA ASN A 375 13.49 3.18 -0.98
C ASN A 375 12.50 2.20 -1.62
N LEU A 376 11.65 2.69 -2.52
CA LEU A 376 10.57 1.93 -3.16
C LEU A 376 10.80 1.86 -4.68
N LYS A 377 10.67 0.67 -5.26
CA LYS A 377 10.79 0.44 -6.71
C LYS A 377 9.64 -0.38 -7.27
N ASN A 378 9.29 -0.12 -8.53
CA ASN A 378 8.30 -0.87 -9.31
C ASN A 378 6.98 -1.09 -8.55
N ALA A 379 6.43 -0.02 -7.94
CA ALA A 379 5.27 -0.15 -7.07
C ALA A 379 3.97 0.39 -7.68
N LEU A 380 2.90 -0.35 -7.48
CA LEU A 380 1.53 0.10 -7.75
C LEU A 380 0.85 0.42 -6.42
N ILE A 381 0.60 1.70 -6.19
CA ILE A 381 -0.09 2.23 -5.01
C ILE A 381 -1.52 2.55 -5.42
N LYS A 382 -2.46 1.64 -5.19
CA LYS A 382 -3.85 1.81 -5.66
C LYS A 382 -4.91 1.45 -4.64
N ASP A 383 -6.09 2.06 -4.74
CA ASP A 383 -7.29 1.75 -3.94
C ASP A 383 -7.15 1.90 -2.42
N ASN A 384 -6.06 2.50 -1.93
CA ASN A 384 -5.88 2.78 -0.51
C ASN A 384 -6.76 3.96 -0.07
N LYS A 385 -7.14 3.99 1.21
CA LYS A 385 -7.99 5.03 1.79
C LYS A 385 -7.31 5.71 2.98
N ALA A 386 -7.28 7.04 2.98
CA ALA A 386 -7.04 7.84 4.19
C ALA A 386 -8.30 8.65 4.50
N GLU A 387 -8.70 8.81 5.76
CA GLU A 387 -9.83 9.68 6.08
C GLU A 387 -9.53 11.14 5.74
N ASN A 388 -8.35 11.66 6.12
CA ASN A 388 -8.08 13.10 6.04
C ASN A 388 -7.23 13.50 4.83
N PHE A 389 -6.04 12.90 4.65
CA PHE A 389 -5.02 13.44 3.73
C PHE A 389 -4.29 12.32 2.95
N GLY A 390 -4.06 12.48 1.65
CA GLY A 390 -3.16 11.59 0.88
C GLY A 390 -3.57 10.12 0.92
N GLY A 391 -4.51 9.69 0.09
CA GLY A 391 -4.94 8.28 0.04
C GLY A 391 -3.80 7.35 -0.38
N GLY A 392 -3.09 7.70 -1.45
CA GLY A 392 -1.88 6.98 -1.89
C GLY A 392 -0.67 7.32 -1.03
N TYR A 393 -0.30 8.61 -1.01
CA TYR A 393 0.83 9.13 -0.26
C TYR A 393 0.52 10.42 0.50
N ALA A 394 0.93 10.50 1.78
CA ALA A 394 0.90 11.71 2.59
C ALA A 394 2.28 12.04 3.18
N GLY A 395 2.80 13.24 2.87
CA GLY A 395 4.06 13.78 3.38
C GLY A 395 3.85 14.93 4.38
N CYS A 396 4.41 14.77 5.58
CA CYS A 396 4.44 15.72 6.68
C CYS A 396 5.65 16.68 6.60
N PRO A 397 5.75 17.70 7.49
CA PRO A 397 6.62 18.86 7.27
C PRO A 397 8.14 18.63 7.15
N ILE A 398 8.67 17.49 7.58
CA ILE A 398 10.11 17.17 7.45
C ILE A 398 10.40 16.24 6.26
N SER A 399 9.35 15.68 5.65
CA SER A 399 9.52 14.68 4.61
C SER A 399 10.29 15.22 3.41
N ASN A 400 11.24 14.42 2.91
CA ASN A 400 11.85 14.64 1.61
C ASN A 400 11.28 13.61 0.66
N THR A 401 10.51 14.07 -0.32
CA THR A 401 9.78 13.22 -1.26
C THR A 401 10.40 13.27 -2.63
N GLU A 402 10.70 12.12 -3.20
CA GLU A 402 11.18 12.01 -4.57
C GLU A 402 10.47 10.90 -5.33
N ILE A 403 9.88 11.22 -6.48
CA ILE A 403 9.15 10.29 -7.34
C ILE A 403 9.71 10.38 -8.76
N ASN A 404 10.46 9.36 -9.16
CA ASN A 404 11.08 9.19 -10.47
C ASN A 404 10.37 8.10 -11.30
N VAL A 405 10.59 8.08 -12.61
CA VAL A 405 9.97 7.13 -13.55
C VAL A 405 10.71 5.80 -13.63
N LYS A 406 12.04 5.85 -13.73
CA LYS A 406 12.86 4.65 -13.93
C LYS A 406 12.76 3.78 -12.69
N ASN A 407 12.30 2.54 -12.84
CA ASN A 407 11.96 1.65 -11.73
C ASN A 407 11.00 2.29 -10.72
N GLY A 408 10.11 3.15 -11.19
CA GLY A 408 9.31 4.10 -10.41
C GLY A 408 8.06 3.49 -9.78
N VAL A 409 7.03 4.32 -9.63
CA VAL A 409 5.73 3.91 -9.09
C VAL A 409 4.58 4.48 -9.92
N ALA A 410 3.40 3.89 -9.73
CA ALA A 410 2.11 4.43 -10.16
C ALA A 410 1.22 4.63 -8.92
N ILE A 411 0.46 5.75 -8.88
CA ILE A 411 -0.37 6.14 -7.73
C ILE A 411 -1.77 6.51 -8.25
N ILE A 412 -2.72 5.58 -8.20
CA ILE A 412 -4.02 5.67 -8.89
C ILE A 412 -5.19 5.18 -8.04
N GLY A 413 -6.37 5.82 -8.18
CA GLY A 413 -7.62 5.33 -7.60
C GLY A 413 -7.70 5.39 -6.07
N ASN A 414 -6.72 6.04 -5.42
CA ASN A 414 -6.69 6.17 -3.97
C ASN A 414 -7.70 7.24 -3.50
N ARG A 415 -8.07 7.21 -2.21
CA ARG A 415 -9.19 7.99 -1.69
C ARG A 415 -8.83 8.74 -0.40
N SER A 416 -9.10 10.05 -0.36
CA SER A 416 -9.09 10.85 0.87
C SER A 416 -9.93 12.12 0.73
N ILE A 417 -10.21 12.83 1.82
CA ILE A 417 -10.86 14.15 1.78
C ILE A 417 -9.94 15.21 1.13
N ARG A 418 -8.61 15.11 1.30
CA ARG A 418 -7.63 16.09 0.78
C ARG A 418 -6.47 15.39 0.08
N GLY A 419 -6.52 15.35 -1.25
CA GLY A 419 -5.49 14.72 -2.10
C GLY A 419 -5.67 13.22 -2.14
N SER A 420 -6.36 12.75 -3.18
CA SER A 420 -6.55 11.31 -3.40
C SER A 420 -5.21 10.59 -3.54
N GLU A 421 -4.33 11.08 -4.42
CA GLU A 421 -3.08 10.40 -4.74
C GLU A 421 -1.92 10.90 -3.88
N ILE A 422 -1.65 12.21 -3.86
CA ILE A 422 -0.55 12.81 -3.10
C ILE A 422 -1.03 14.04 -2.32
N TYR A 423 -0.64 14.11 -1.05
CA TYR A 423 -0.76 15.29 -0.19
C TYR A 423 0.59 15.57 0.50
N LEU A 424 1.12 16.78 0.39
CA LEU A 424 2.28 17.25 1.16
C LEU A 424 1.92 18.52 1.94
N ASP A 425 2.39 18.66 3.16
CA ASP A 425 2.14 19.83 4.02
C ASP A 425 3.41 20.28 4.76
N SER A 426 3.68 21.59 4.79
CA SER A 426 4.74 22.22 5.61
C SER A 426 4.26 22.68 7.00
N GLY A 427 3.04 22.29 7.38
CA GLY A 427 2.25 22.71 8.53
C GLY A 427 3.02 23.13 9.78
N TYR A 428 3.13 24.44 9.99
CA TYR A 428 3.67 25.02 11.21
C TYR A 428 2.61 24.97 12.33
N ARG A 429 2.48 23.81 12.98
CA ARG A 429 1.65 23.60 14.18
C ARG A 429 2.47 22.94 15.28
N SER A 430 3.33 23.73 15.93
CA SER A 430 4.14 23.28 17.07
C SER A 430 3.32 22.72 18.24
N SER A 431 2.04 23.13 18.38
CA SER A 431 1.09 22.60 19.36
C SER A 431 0.41 21.28 18.96
N VAL A 432 0.63 20.79 17.74
CA VAL A 432 0.05 19.53 17.22
C VAL A 432 1.16 18.51 16.93
N TYR A 433 2.24 18.94 16.29
CA TYR A 433 3.36 18.08 15.89
C TYR A 433 4.59 18.18 16.81
N GLY A 434 4.60 19.11 17.77
CA GLY A 434 5.80 19.45 18.54
C GLY A 434 6.86 20.18 17.71
N LEU A 435 7.91 20.69 18.36
CA LEU A 435 9.04 21.34 17.67
C LEU A 435 9.91 20.34 16.87
N SER A 436 9.81 19.06 17.22
CA SER A 436 10.63 17.98 16.67
C SER A 436 10.14 17.44 15.34
N HIS A 437 8.87 17.68 14.97
CA HIS A 437 8.29 17.19 13.72
C HIS A 437 7.86 18.30 12.73
N ILE A 438 8.17 19.57 13.02
CA ILE A 438 8.00 20.71 12.08
C ILE A 438 9.19 20.86 11.14
N GLY A 439 8.92 21.34 9.92
CA GLY A 439 9.93 21.53 8.89
C GLY A 439 9.37 22.27 7.66
N ALA A 440 10.12 22.19 6.56
CA ALA A 440 9.71 22.69 5.25
C ALA A 440 10.11 21.63 4.21
N PRO A 441 9.18 20.78 3.75
CA PRO A 441 9.49 19.55 3.02
C PRO A 441 9.96 19.87 1.60
N ASN A 442 10.95 19.10 1.12
CA ASN A 442 11.41 19.17 -0.26
C ASN A 442 10.68 18.10 -1.09
N TYR A 443 10.33 18.44 -2.31
CA TYR A 443 9.67 17.52 -3.23
C TYR A 443 10.21 17.61 -4.65
N ALA A 444 10.29 16.46 -5.31
CA ALA A 444 10.47 16.34 -6.75
C ALA A 444 9.59 15.19 -7.26
N ILE A 445 8.51 15.52 -7.94
CA ILE A 445 7.51 14.59 -8.44
C ILE A 445 7.59 14.59 -9.96
N SER A 446 7.70 13.41 -10.57
CA SER A 446 7.69 13.27 -12.02
C SER A 446 6.28 13.57 -12.60
N PRO A 447 6.17 14.19 -13.79
CA PRO A 447 4.89 14.28 -14.52
C PRO A 447 4.47 12.95 -15.17
N LEU A 448 5.41 12.01 -15.24
CA LEU A 448 5.26 10.66 -15.78
C LEU A 448 5.40 9.64 -14.64
N MET A 449 4.69 8.52 -14.69
CA MET A 449 4.78 7.44 -13.69
C MET A 449 5.31 6.15 -14.32
N LEU A 450 5.39 5.06 -13.54
CA LEU A 450 5.63 3.70 -14.05
C LEU A 450 4.69 3.38 -15.23
N GLY A 451 5.14 2.63 -16.22
CA GLY A 451 4.47 2.49 -17.53
C GLY A 451 4.72 3.67 -18.48
N GLY A 452 5.39 4.73 -18.01
CA GLY A 452 5.65 5.94 -18.78
C GLY A 452 4.40 6.79 -19.04
N THR A 453 3.29 6.57 -18.33
CA THR A 453 2.02 7.29 -18.48
C THR A 453 2.11 8.74 -17.96
N ALA A 454 1.53 9.71 -18.69
CA ALA A 454 1.48 11.12 -18.29
C ALA A 454 0.31 11.40 -17.34
N TYR A 455 0.61 11.73 -16.08
CA TYR A 455 -0.41 11.87 -15.03
C TYR A 455 -1.08 13.24 -15.00
N ARG A 456 -0.52 14.25 -15.69
CA ARG A 456 -1.11 15.60 -15.83
C ARG A 456 -1.69 16.13 -14.51
N TRP A 457 -0.86 16.03 -13.45
CA TRP A 457 -1.23 16.27 -12.06
C TRP A 457 -2.09 17.53 -11.88
N ARG A 458 -3.17 17.41 -11.13
CA ARG A 458 -4.16 18.49 -10.93
C ARG A 458 -4.18 19.00 -9.50
N ASP A 459 -4.54 20.27 -9.34
CA ASP A 459 -4.70 20.94 -8.06
C ASP A 459 -6.10 20.71 -7.45
N ARG A 460 -6.34 21.32 -6.30
CA ARG A 460 -7.61 21.25 -5.54
C ARG A 460 -8.81 21.88 -6.24
N ASN A 461 -8.59 22.56 -7.36
CA ASN A 461 -9.60 23.19 -8.21
C ASN A 461 -9.76 22.42 -9.53
N ASN A 462 -9.21 21.19 -9.62
CA ASN A 462 -9.18 20.35 -10.81
C ASN A 462 -8.42 20.97 -12.00
N LYS A 463 -7.48 21.89 -11.73
CA LYS A 463 -6.63 22.53 -12.74
C LYS A 463 -5.29 21.82 -12.84
N GLU A 464 -4.85 21.52 -14.06
CA GLU A 464 -3.50 20.96 -14.33
C GLU A 464 -2.41 21.88 -13.77
N LEU A 465 -1.46 21.31 -13.03
CA LEU A 465 -0.28 22.01 -12.52
C LEU A 465 0.73 22.25 -13.65
N PRO A 466 1.31 23.47 -13.74
CA PRO A 466 2.50 23.68 -14.55
C PRO A 466 3.65 22.79 -14.09
N LEU A 467 4.47 22.29 -15.02
CA LEU A 467 5.52 21.30 -14.71
C LEU A 467 6.54 21.82 -13.67
N ASN A 468 6.88 23.12 -13.70
CA ASN A 468 7.72 23.77 -12.69
C ASN A 468 7.15 23.78 -11.25
N LYS A 469 5.87 23.42 -11.06
CA LYS A 469 5.25 23.24 -9.73
C LYS A 469 5.36 21.82 -9.19
N LEU A 470 5.94 20.89 -9.94
CA LEU A 470 6.20 19.51 -9.48
C LEU A 470 7.57 19.36 -8.79
N LYS A 471 8.34 20.45 -8.65
CA LYS A 471 9.59 20.48 -7.88
C LYS A 471 9.68 21.73 -7.03
N GLY A 472 10.01 21.57 -5.76
CA GLY A 472 10.29 22.71 -4.90
C GLY A 472 10.53 22.34 -3.44
N LYS A 473 10.36 23.34 -2.60
CA LYS A 473 10.32 23.25 -1.14
C LYS A 473 9.08 24.02 -0.69
N LEU A 474 8.23 23.43 0.14
CA LEU A 474 7.03 24.12 0.65
C LEU A 474 7.41 25.09 1.77
N ASN A 475 6.87 26.30 1.75
CA ASN A 475 7.18 27.33 2.74
C ASN A 475 6.39 27.11 4.03
N SER A 476 7.07 27.07 5.18
CA SER A 476 6.47 26.92 6.52
C SER A 476 5.98 28.24 7.14
N SER A 477 6.09 29.37 6.41
CA SER A 477 5.85 30.73 6.91
C SER A 477 4.50 31.35 6.52
N SER A 478 3.71 30.68 5.68
CA SER A 478 2.49 31.21 5.05
C SER A 478 1.28 31.41 6.00
N GLY A 479 1.46 31.21 7.30
CA GLY A 479 0.43 31.34 8.34
C GLY A 479 0.85 32.07 9.62
N MET A 480 1.90 32.91 9.59
CA MET A 480 2.26 33.75 10.75
C MET A 480 1.15 34.78 11.06
N GLY A 481 0.28 34.48 12.02
CA GLY A 481 -0.58 35.46 12.68
C GLY A 481 -2.08 35.14 12.81
N THR A 482 -2.59 34.04 12.24
CA THR A 482 -4.04 33.77 12.19
C THR A 482 -4.58 32.90 13.33
N GLY A 483 -3.71 32.24 14.12
CA GLY A 483 -4.13 31.24 15.12
C GLY A 483 -4.68 29.92 14.53
N LEU A 484 -4.79 29.83 13.21
CA LEU A 484 -5.20 28.65 12.45
C LEU A 484 -4.00 28.25 11.60
N GLY A 485 -3.15 27.36 12.15
CA GLY A 485 -1.80 27.13 11.64
C GLY A 485 -1.75 26.85 10.13
N GLY A 486 -0.91 27.61 9.44
CA GLY A 486 -0.77 27.61 7.97
C GLY A 486 0.67 27.39 7.54
N GLY A 487 0.92 26.21 6.98
CA GLY A 487 1.98 25.98 6.02
C GLY A 487 1.44 26.06 4.58
N GLU A 488 2.32 25.93 3.60
CA GLU A 488 1.92 25.61 2.23
C GLU A 488 1.59 24.12 2.11
N GLU A 489 0.57 23.82 1.30
CA GLU A 489 0.13 22.47 0.98
C GLU A 489 0.31 22.22 -0.52
N LEU A 490 0.85 21.06 -0.90
CA LEU A 490 0.77 20.54 -2.26
C LEU A 490 -0.22 19.39 -2.28
N ILE A 491 -1.33 19.56 -2.99
CA ILE A 491 -2.38 18.54 -3.07
C ILE A 491 -2.56 18.17 -4.54
N LEU A 492 -2.34 16.89 -4.87
CA LEU A 492 -2.35 16.39 -6.25
C LEU A 492 -3.39 15.29 -6.45
N TRP A 493 -4.08 15.40 -7.58
CA TRP A 493 -4.97 14.38 -8.13
C TRP A 493 -4.50 13.97 -9.52
N SER A 494 -4.65 12.70 -9.85
CA SER A 494 -4.50 12.20 -11.22
C SER A 494 -5.89 12.00 -11.85
N PRO A 495 -6.09 12.35 -13.13
CA PRO A 495 -7.25 11.88 -13.89
C PRO A 495 -7.10 10.42 -14.35
N VAL A 496 -5.91 9.82 -14.22
CA VAL A 496 -5.66 8.40 -14.49
C VAL A 496 -6.31 7.59 -13.38
N GLN A 497 -7.13 6.60 -13.74
CA GLN A 497 -7.79 5.69 -12.80
C GLN A 497 -7.31 4.24 -12.98
N GLU A 498 -6.88 3.88 -14.19
CA GLU A 498 -6.34 2.58 -14.58
C GLU A 498 -5.09 2.81 -15.43
N ASP A 499 -4.09 1.95 -15.30
CA ASP A 499 -2.81 2.05 -16.01
C ASP A 499 -2.24 0.65 -16.26
N SER A 500 -2.66 0.02 -17.35
CA SER A 500 -2.30 -1.37 -17.67
C SER A 500 -0.80 -1.58 -17.86
N ALA A 501 -0.08 -0.53 -18.28
CA ALA A 501 1.38 -0.59 -18.40
C ALA A 501 2.00 -0.67 -17.01
N ALA A 502 1.66 0.26 -16.10
CA ALA A 502 2.11 0.21 -14.72
C ALA A 502 1.72 -1.09 -14.01
N GLU A 503 0.50 -1.58 -14.21
CA GLU A 503 0.01 -2.84 -13.64
C GLU A 503 0.80 -4.07 -14.12
N SER A 504 1.27 -4.07 -15.37
CA SER A 504 2.12 -5.16 -15.91
C SER A 504 3.57 -5.14 -15.43
N LEU A 505 4.05 -3.99 -14.95
CA LEU A 505 5.45 -3.76 -14.56
C LEU A 505 5.65 -3.77 -13.04
N ALA A 506 4.57 -3.58 -12.27
CA ALA A 506 4.64 -3.50 -10.82
C ALA A 506 5.00 -4.84 -10.19
N THR A 507 6.12 -4.88 -9.48
CA THR A 507 6.53 -6.02 -8.65
C THR A 507 6.17 -5.82 -7.17
N VAL A 508 5.88 -4.59 -6.75
CA VAL A 508 5.34 -4.25 -5.43
C VAL A 508 3.88 -3.81 -5.56
N LEU A 509 2.99 -4.37 -4.75
CA LEU A 509 1.59 -3.95 -4.67
C LEU A 509 1.27 -3.37 -3.29
N ILE A 510 0.80 -2.12 -3.25
CA ILE A 510 0.33 -1.45 -2.02
C ILE A 510 -1.14 -1.08 -2.24
N THR A 511 -2.07 -1.89 -1.73
CA THR A 511 -3.50 -1.73 -2.03
C THR A 511 -4.43 -2.07 -0.87
N GLY A 512 -5.65 -1.52 -0.88
CA GLY A 512 -6.69 -1.77 0.14
C GLY A 512 -6.41 -1.19 1.53
N ASN A 513 -5.18 -0.72 1.80
CA ASN A 513 -4.78 -0.24 3.12
C ASN A 513 -5.58 1.00 3.54
N TYR A 514 -5.82 1.10 4.85
CA TYR A 514 -6.62 2.16 5.47
C TYR A 514 -5.81 2.95 6.51
N SER A 515 -6.02 4.27 6.53
CA SER A 515 -5.49 5.18 7.56
C SER A 515 -6.58 6.09 8.10
N ALA A 516 -6.75 6.11 9.42
CA ALA A 516 -7.63 7.04 10.12
C ALA A 516 -7.16 8.53 10.04
N THR A 517 -5.93 8.78 9.59
CA THR A 517 -5.40 10.15 9.42
C THR A 517 -4.90 10.40 8.00
N GLY A 518 -3.59 10.31 7.78
CA GLY A 518 -2.94 10.52 6.48
C GLY A 518 -2.29 9.26 5.93
N GLY A 519 -2.13 9.17 4.61
CA GLY A 519 -1.32 8.12 3.97
C GLY A 519 -1.96 6.75 4.08
N GLY A 520 -2.98 6.47 3.29
CA GLY A 520 -3.62 5.14 3.26
C GLY A 520 -2.63 4.07 2.85
N GLY A 521 -2.00 4.25 1.69
CA GLY A 521 -0.87 3.44 1.23
C GLY A 521 0.39 3.75 2.04
N ILE A 522 0.87 4.99 1.96
CA ILE A 522 2.12 5.44 2.58
C ILE A 522 1.92 6.79 3.30
N GLY A 523 2.23 6.84 4.59
CA GLY A 523 2.44 8.09 5.35
C GLY A 523 3.93 8.34 5.60
N SER A 524 4.36 9.59 5.69
CA SER A 524 5.76 9.91 5.95
C SER A 524 5.97 11.26 6.60
N ASN A 525 6.86 11.31 7.59
CA ASN A 525 7.61 12.52 7.95
C ASN A 525 9.13 12.37 7.67
N GLY A 526 9.53 11.22 7.14
CA GLY A 526 10.91 10.85 6.79
C GLY A 526 11.24 11.00 5.30
N ASP A 527 12.34 10.40 4.88
CA ASP A 527 12.86 10.49 3.52
C ASP A 527 12.29 9.34 2.66
N VAL A 528 11.65 9.66 1.54
CA VAL A 528 10.94 8.70 0.68
C VAL A 528 11.40 8.86 -0.77
N TYR A 529 12.05 7.83 -1.29
CA TYR A 529 12.60 7.76 -2.64
C TYR A 529 11.88 6.66 -3.43
N MET A 530 11.10 7.08 -4.42
CA MET A 530 10.35 6.20 -5.32
C MET A 530 11.03 6.22 -6.70
N GLY A 531 11.59 5.09 -7.11
CA GLY A 531 12.35 4.97 -8.36
C GLY A 531 13.73 5.64 -8.37
N GLU A 532 14.40 5.55 -9.53
CA GLU A 532 15.79 5.94 -9.74
C GLU A 532 15.95 7.25 -10.51
N ARG A 533 16.96 8.03 -10.12
CA ARG A 533 17.33 9.29 -10.78
C ARG A 533 18.08 9.05 -12.10
N ASP A 534 17.37 9.08 -13.22
CA ASP A 534 17.96 9.30 -14.55
C ASP A 534 17.19 10.39 -15.29
N LEU A 535 17.63 11.64 -15.10
CA LEU A 535 16.86 12.84 -15.44
C LEU A 535 17.58 13.72 -16.47
N THR A 536 16.80 14.41 -17.29
CA THR A 536 17.20 15.43 -18.26
C THR A 536 16.43 16.74 -18.06
N GLU A 537 16.78 17.77 -18.81
CA GLU A 537 16.02 19.02 -18.93
C GLU A 537 15.82 19.40 -20.41
N VAL A 538 14.70 20.07 -20.72
CA VAL A 538 14.40 20.62 -22.05
C VAL A 538 14.45 22.14 -21.95
N LYS A 539 15.52 22.72 -22.50
CA LYS A 539 15.71 24.18 -22.58
C LYS A 539 14.94 24.74 -23.77
N VAL A 540 14.26 25.86 -23.56
CA VAL A 540 13.53 26.58 -24.59
C VAL A 540 13.89 28.05 -24.55
N VAL A 541 14.27 28.60 -25.70
CA VAL A 541 14.45 30.05 -25.90
C VAL A 541 13.44 30.53 -26.94
N LYS A 542 12.95 31.75 -26.78
CA LYS A 542 11.92 32.33 -27.63
C LYS A 542 12.40 33.65 -28.24
N THR A 543 12.18 33.81 -29.54
CA THR A 543 12.45 35.06 -30.28
C THR A 543 11.20 35.55 -30.99
N TRP A 544 11.11 36.85 -31.21
CA TRP A 544 10.02 37.52 -31.91
C TRP A 544 10.64 38.29 -33.09
N ASN A 545 10.20 37.96 -34.31
CA ASN A 545 10.77 38.49 -35.54
C ASN A 545 9.68 39.16 -36.40
N HIS A 546 10.03 40.29 -37.01
CA HIS A 546 9.13 41.10 -37.84
C HIS A 546 7.83 41.57 -37.13
N ASP A 547 7.86 41.68 -35.79
CA ASP A 547 6.71 42.07 -34.98
C ASP A 547 6.81 43.49 -34.40
N ASP A 548 5.69 43.99 -33.86
CA ASP A 548 5.67 45.20 -33.04
C ASP A 548 5.78 44.82 -31.56
N PRO A 549 6.86 45.20 -30.84
CA PRO A 549 7.01 44.93 -29.42
C PRO A 549 5.84 45.41 -28.55
N ALA A 550 5.13 46.46 -28.97
CA ALA A 550 3.96 46.98 -28.24
C ALA A 550 2.72 46.06 -28.34
N GLY A 551 2.69 45.15 -29.31
CA GLY A 551 1.61 44.17 -29.51
C GLY A 551 1.85 42.80 -28.85
N ARG A 552 2.99 42.60 -28.18
CA ARG A 552 3.35 41.30 -27.58
C ARG A 552 2.48 40.96 -26.37
N PRO A 553 2.12 39.69 -26.16
CA PRO A 553 1.43 39.26 -24.94
C PRO A 553 2.37 39.33 -23.72
N GLU A 554 1.83 39.52 -22.52
CA GLU A 554 2.62 39.47 -21.27
C GLU A 554 3.26 38.10 -20.99
N SER A 555 2.75 37.05 -21.61
CA SER A 555 3.20 35.68 -21.43
C SER A 555 2.70 34.76 -22.54
N ILE A 556 3.45 33.69 -22.81
CA ILE A 556 3.04 32.59 -23.70
C ILE A 556 2.93 31.30 -22.90
N THR A 557 2.16 30.32 -23.39
CA THR A 557 2.15 28.96 -22.83
C THR A 557 2.92 28.02 -23.73
N VAL A 558 3.92 27.34 -23.16
CA VAL A 558 4.75 26.36 -23.83
C VAL A 558 4.33 24.98 -23.37
N GLU A 559 4.07 24.09 -24.32
CA GLU A 559 3.66 22.72 -24.10
C GLU A 559 4.82 21.77 -24.36
N LEU A 560 4.94 20.75 -23.52
CA LEU A 560 5.94 19.70 -23.64
C LEU A 560 5.27 18.40 -24.08
N TYR A 561 5.85 17.75 -25.09
CA TYR A 561 5.42 16.48 -25.63
C TYR A 561 6.57 15.47 -25.68
N ARG A 562 6.22 14.18 -25.66
CA ARG A 562 7.13 13.04 -25.78
C ARG A 562 6.66 12.14 -26.91
N LYS A 563 7.58 11.70 -27.77
CA LYS A 563 7.33 10.80 -28.90
C LYS A 563 7.98 9.44 -28.64
N SER A 564 7.29 8.37 -29.01
CA SER A 564 7.88 7.02 -29.08
C SER A 564 8.39 6.77 -30.50
N GLU A 565 9.38 5.90 -30.67
CA GLU A 565 9.74 5.40 -32.00
C GLU A 565 8.69 4.41 -32.54
N SER A 566 7.97 3.72 -31.65
CA SER A 566 6.90 2.78 -32.01
C SER A 566 5.57 3.43 -32.38
N ASP A 567 5.34 4.67 -31.93
CA ASP A 567 4.18 5.49 -32.29
C ASP A 567 4.65 6.92 -32.56
N PRO A 568 5.17 7.18 -33.77
CA PRO A 568 5.73 8.47 -34.12
C PRO A 568 4.66 9.56 -34.32
N ASP A 569 3.43 9.18 -34.64
CA ASP A 569 2.41 10.11 -35.13
C ASP A 569 1.44 10.55 -34.02
N ASN A 570 1.37 9.82 -32.90
CA ASN A 570 0.59 10.18 -31.71
C ASN A 570 1.49 10.57 -30.52
N PRO A 571 2.10 11.78 -30.51
CA PRO A 571 2.96 12.20 -29.42
C PRO A 571 2.18 12.47 -28.13
N LEU A 572 2.68 11.92 -27.02
CA LEU A 572 2.10 12.08 -25.69
C LEU A 572 2.32 13.49 -25.15
N TYR A 573 1.24 14.19 -24.84
CA TYR A 573 1.27 15.45 -24.09
C TYR A 573 1.68 15.21 -22.63
N ILE A 574 2.74 15.87 -22.17
CA ILE A 574 3.28 15.72 -20.81
C ILE A 574 2.74 16.78 -19.85
N GLY A 575 2.59 18.02 -20.35
CA GLY A 575 2.15 19.16 -19.56
C GLY A 575 2.58 20.47 -20.19
N SER A 576 2.44 21.58 -19.45
CA SER A 576 2.78 22.91 -19.93
C SER A 576 3.38 23.81 -18.86
N GLU A 577 4.02 24.91 -19.29
CA GLU A 577 4.49 25.99 -18.43
C GLU A 577 4.25 27.35 -19.10
N VAL A 578 4.22 28.42 -18.29
CA VAL A 578 4.07 29.80 -18.76
C VAL A 578 5.45 30.44 -18.84
N MET A 579 5.83 30.93 -20.02
CA MET A 579 7.05 31.71 -20.24
C MET A 579 6.69 33.20 -20.28
N LYS A 580 7.56 34.03 -19.69
CA LYS A 580 7.47 35.50 -19.70
C LYS A 580 8.80 36.10 -20.13
N GLU A 581 8.78 37.36 -20.54
CA GLU A 581 10.00 38.16 -20.70
C GLU A 581 10.69 38.36 -19.34
N ASP A 582 12.00 38.16 -19.28
CA ASP A 582 12.81 38.60 -18.15
C ASP A 582 13.01 40.13 -18.23
N PRO A 583 12.56 40.91 -17.23
CA PRO A 583 12.53 42.37 -17.31
C PRO A 583 13.91 43.05 -17.18
N ALA A 584 14.97 42.30 -16.86
CA ALA A 584 16.32 42.82 -16.73
C ALA A 584 17.18 42.55 -17.98
N THR A 585 16.87 41.49 -18.72
CA THR A 585 17.63 41.02 -19.90
C THR A 585 16.85 41.12 -21.21
N HIS A 586 15.53 41.30 -21.15
CA HIS A 586 14.59 41.22 -22.28
C HIS A 586 14.59 39.84 -22.98
N GLU A 587 15.10 38.80 -22.31
CA GLU A 587 15.16 37.46 -22.84
C GLU A 587 13.91 36.65 -22.48
N TRP A 588 13.42 35.85 -23.43
CA TRP A 588 12.35 34.90 -23.20
C TRP A 588 12.94 33.48 -23.12
N LYS A 589 13.00 32.91 -21.91
CA LYS A 589 13.67 31.62 -21.64
C LYS A 589 12.87 30.76 -20.65
N LEU A 590 12.97 29.44 -20.82
CA LEU A 590 12.32 28.42 -20.01
C LEU A 590 13.20 27.16 -19.96
N SER A 591 13.09 26.36 -18.90
CA SER A 591 13.64 25.00 -18.88
C SER A 591 12.71 24.07 -18.13
N PHE A 592 12.13 23.10 -18.83
CA PHE A 592 11.40 21.99 -18.22
C PHE A 592 12.41 21.03 -17.58
N LYS A 593 12.32 20.81 -16.28
CA LYS A 593 13.31 20.04 -15.49
C LYS A 593 12.69 18.76 -14.93
N ASN A 594 13.55 17.86 -14.43
CA ASN A 594 13.16 16.56 -13.87
C ASN A 594 12.40 15.65 -14.88
N LEU A 595 12.74 15.71 -16.15
CA LEU A 595 12.15 14.83 -17.16
C LEU A 595 12.93 13.51 -17.17
N PRO A 596 12.30 12.33 -17.25
CA PRO A 596 13.03 11.08 -17.38
C PRO A 596 13.84 11.07 -18.68
N LYS A 597 15.05 10.51 -18.64
CA LYS A 597 15.95 10.46 -19.80
C LYS A 597 15.64 9.30 -20.75
N LYS A 598 15.18 8.17 -20.19
CA LYS A 598 15.00 6.89 -20.88
C LYS A 598 13.67 6.24 -20.50
N ASP A 599 13.16 5.38 -21.37
CA ASP A 599 12.06 4.45 -21.10
C ASP A 599 12.52 3.26 -20.22
N GLU A 600 11.62 2.30 -20.03
CA GLU A 600 11.86 1.08 -19.23
C GLU A 600 12.79 0.08 -19.92
N ASN A 601 12.86 0.08 -21.24
CA ASN A 601 13.81 -0.71 -22.02
C ASN A 601 15.22 -0.09 -22.01
N GLY A 602 15.32 1.18 -21.61
CA GLY A 602 16.54 1.95 -21.59
C GLY A 602 16.77 2.79 -22.85
N GLU A 603 15.80 2.91 -23.75
CA GLU A 603 15.89 3.74 -24.94
C GLU A 603 15.63 5.23 -24.60
N PRO A 604 16.32 6.18 -25.25
CA PRO A 604 16.24 7.59 -24.90
C PRO A 604 14.91 8.22 -25.33
N TYR A 605 14.25 8.94 -24.43
CA TYR A 605 13.01 9.63 -24.77
C TYR A 605 13.23 10.81 -25.72
N GLN A 606 12.44 10.87 -26.79
CA GLN A 606 12.40 11.99 -27.72
C GLN A 606 11.40 13.04 -27.22
N TYR A 607 11.89 14.21 -26.81
CA TYR A 607 11.07 15.35 -26.40
C TYR A 607 11.01 16.42 -27.49
N PHE A 608 9.89 17.13 -27.55
CA PHE A 608 9.74 18.35 -28.35
C PHE A 608 8.74 19.30 -27.68
N VAL A 609 8.70 20.54 -28.16
CA VAL A 609 7.85 21.61 -27.61
C VAL A 609 6.92 22.18 -28.67
N LYS A 610 5.76 22.69 -28.22
CA LYS A 610 4.84 23.50 -29.03
C LYS A 610 4.47 24.75 -28.24
N GLU A 611 4.25 25.87 -28.92
CA GLU A 611 3.57 27.01 -28.31
C GLU A 611 2.05 26.82 -28.47
N ARG A 612 1.25 27.21 -27.47
CA ARG A 612 -0.20 27.30 -27.68
C ARG A 612 -0.50 28.39 -28.72
N PRO A 613 -1.46 28.18 -29.65
CA PRO A 613 -1.80 29.16 -30.68
C PRO A 613 -1.99 30.57 -30.10
N LEU A 614 -1.27 31.53 -30.67
CA LEU A 614 -1.30 32.93 -30.29
C LEU A 614 -1.90 33.74 -31.44
N ASP A 615 -2.95 34.50 -31.15
CA ASP A 615 -3.65 35.29 -32.17
C ASP A 615 -2.69 36.28 -32.87
N GLY A 616 -2.82 36.40 -34.19
CA GLY A 616 -1.96 37.22 -35.04
C GLY A 616 -0.53 36.69 -35.28
N TYR A 617 -0.12 35.54 -34.73
CA TYR A 617 1.23 34.99 -34.88
C TYR A 617 1.26 33.56 -35.43
N ALA A 618 2.40 33.20 -36.02
CA ALA A 618 2.77 31.83 -36.38
C ALA A 618 4.06 31.46 -35.63
N CYS A 619 4.12 30.24 -35.06
CA CYS A 619 5.24 29.79 -34.25
C CYS A 619 6.05 28.70 -34.97
N LEU A 620 7.35 28.93 -35.11
CA LEU A 620 8.31 28.06 -35.79
C LEU A 620 9.25 27.47 -34.75
N VAL A 621 9.35 26.14 -34.68
CA VAL A 621 10.13 25.42 -33.67
C VAL A 621 11.32 24.73 -34.32
N SER A 622 12.52 24.98 -33.78
CA SER A 622 13.78 24.39 -34.25
C SER A 622 14.67 23.97 -33.08
N GLY A 623 15.74 23.23 -33.36
CA GLY A 623 16.68 22.71 -32.35
C GLY A 623 16.40 21.26 -31.95
N SER A 624 16.91 20.87 -30.77
CA SER A 624 16.86 19.48 -30.28
C SER A 624 17.08 19.41 -28.78
N LEU A 625 16.86 18.24 -28.16
CA LEU A 625 17.10 18.04 -26.72
C LEU A 625 18.54 18.43 -26.28
N THR A 626 19.56 18.16 -27.10
CA THR A 626 20.97 18.44 -26.77
C THR A 626 21.38 19.89 -27.00
N GLN A 627 20.77 20.56 -27.97
CA GLN A 627 21.06 21.97 -28.30
C GLN A 627 20.14 22.96 -27.55
N GLY A 628 19.00 22.48 -27.04
CA GLY A 628 17.84 23.30 -26.69
C GLY A 628 16.94 23.56 -27.89
N PHE A 629 15.71 23.96 -27.62
CA PHE A 629 14.74 24.37 -28.64
C PHE A 629 14.69 25.90 -28.75
N LYS A 630 14.60 26.39 -29.99
CA LYS A 630 14.30 27.78 -30.31
C LYS A 630 12.89 27.85 -30.89
N MET A 631 12.04 28.67 -30.28
CA MET A 631 10.71 29.01 -30.80
C MET A 631 10.73 30.44 -31.35
N GLU A 632 10.25 30.63 -32.56
CA GLU A 632 10.30 31.91 -33.27
C GLU A 632 8.89 32.29 -33.70
N ASN A 633 8.40 33.45 -33.26
CA ASN A 633 7.10 33.94 -33.71
C ASN A 633 7.30 35.04 -34.72
N VAL A 634 6.61 34.86 -35.84
CA VAL A 634 6.48 35.83 -36.92
C VAL A 634 4.99 36.18 -37.09
N PRO A 635 4.65 37.33 -37.69
CA PRO A 635 3.26 37.67 -38.00
C PRO A 635 2.56 36.52 -38.75
N GLY A 636 1.44 36.06 -38.21
CA GLY A 636 0.67 34.94 -38.74
C GLY A 636 -0.48 35.38 -39.64
N ARG A 637 -1.01 34.44 -40.45
CA ARG A 637 -2.27 34.55 -41.19
C ARG A 637 -3.07 33.26 -41.09
N SER A 638 -4.37 33.35 -41.39
CA SER A 638 -5.22 32.19 -41.67
C SER A 638 -5.76 32.29 -43.11
N LEU A 639 -6.04 31.15 -43.72
CA LEU A 639 -6.58 31.02 -45.08
C LEU A 639 -7.83 30.15 -45.03
N LEU A 640 -8.99 30.79 -45.19
CA LEU A 640 -10.26 30.10 -45.34
C LEU A 640 -10.32 29.40 -46.71
N VAL A 641 -10.83 28.18 -46.73
CA VAL A 641 -11.15 27.41 -47.93
C VAL A 641 -12.61 26.99 -47.90
N GLU A 642 -13.34 27.30 -48.97
CA GLU A 642 -14.72 26.85 -49.19
C GLU A 642 -14.78 25.94 -50.42
N LYS A 643 -15.49 24.81 -50.31
CA LYS A 643 -15.76 23.90 -51.42
C LYS A 643 -17.17 24.14 -51.98
N ARG A 644 -17.27 24.17 -53.31
CA ARG A 644 -18.52 24.25 -54.07
C ARG A 644 -18.61 23.12 -55.09
N TRP A 645 -19.83 22.75 -55.41
CA TRP A 645 -20.17 21.68 -56.34
C TRP A 645 -21.15 22.17 -57.41
N ILE A 646 -20.89 21.77 -58.66
CA ILE A 646 -21.77 21.94 -59.81
C ILE A 646 -22.06 20.53 -60.33
N GLY A 647 -23.19 19.99 -59.89
CA GLY A 647 -23.53 18.56 -60.00
C GLY A 647 -23.66 17.94 -58.61
N GLU A 648 -23.58 16.61 -58.54
CA GLU A 648 -23.49 15.87 -57.28
C GLU A 648 -22.14 16.14 -56.58
N SER A 649 -22.12 16.03 -55.25
CA SER A 649 -20.89 16.09 -54.44
C SER A 649 -20.32 14.69 -54.18
N THR A 650 -19.03 14.61 -53.85
CA THR A 650 -18.47 13.44 -53.16
C THR A 650 -18.77 13.51 -51.66
N ASN A 651 -18.33 12.50 -50.89
CA ASN A 651 -18.44 12.50 -49.43
C ASN A 651 -17.46 13.52 -48.80
N GLU A 652 -16.23 13.55 -49.32
CA GLU A 652 -15.14 14.42 -48.87
C GLU A 652 -14.22 14.79 -50.05
N VAL A 653 -13.37 15.81 -49.85
CA VAL A 653 -12.25 16.18 -50.73
C VAL A 653 -11.03 16.59 -49.92
N GLU A 654 -9.84 16.31 -50.44
CA GLU A 654 -8.57 16.71 -49.84
C GLU A 654 -8.00 17.94 -50.55
N ILE A 655 -7.72 18.99 -49.78
CA ILE A 655 -7.12 20.25 -50.23
C ILE A 655 -5.73 20.39 -49.65
N LEU A 656 -4.73 20.51 -50.53
CA LEU A 656 -3.33 20.71 -50.23
C LEU A 656 -3.00 22.20 -50.17
N LEU A 657 -2.24 22.62 -49.14
CA LEU A 657 -1.66 23.95 -49.01
C LEU A 657 -0.26 23.97 -49.64
N LEU A 658 -0.01 24.97 -50.50
CA LEU A 658 1.29 25.23 -51.07
C LEU A 658 1.81 26.60 -50.62
N ALA A 659 2.98 26.63 -49.98
CA ALA A 659 3.74 27.84 -49.70
C ALA A 659 4.82 28.00 -50.78
N ASP A 660 4.77 29.08 -51.56
CA ASP A 660 5.71 29.37 -52.66
C ASP A 660 5.88 28.23 -53.67
N GLY A 661 4.79 27.47 -53.87
CA GLY A 661 4.74 26.31 -54.76
C GLY A 661 5.21 24.99 -54.16
N ILE A 662 5.65 24.97 -52.89
CA ILE A 662 6.00 23.76 -52.14
C ILE A 662 4.83 23.36 -51.25
N GLU A 663 4.40 22.11 -51.32
CA GLU A 663 3.36 21.52 -50.46
C GLU A 663 3.78 21.55 -48.98
N LYS A 664 2.86 21.91 -48.08
CA LYS A 664 3.14 22.11 -46.65
C LYS A 664 2.20 21.38 -45.71
N ASP A 665 0.93 21.31 -46.07
CA ASP A 665 -0.16 20.84 -45.20
C ASP A 665 -1.37 20.43 -46.05
N SER A 666 -2.35 19.76 -45.45
CA SER A 666 -3.56 19.26 -46.10
C SER A 666 -4.76 19.39 -45.18
N LEU A 667 -5.93 19.75 -45.71
CA LEU A 667 -7.19 19.67 -44.97
C LEU A 667 -8.27 18.93 -45.77
N THR A 668 -9.21 18.32 -45.04
CA THR A 668 -10.37 17.64 -45.62
C THR A 668 -11.60 18.53 -45.54
N LEU A 669 -12.35 18.65 -46.63
CA LEU A 669 -13.65 19.30 -46.67
C LEU A 669 -14.74 18.25 -46.92
N SER A 670 -15.82 18.31 -46.17
CA SER A 670 -16.94 17.35 -46.22
C SER A 670 -18.25 18.06 -45.85
N ASP A 671 -19.37 17.36 -45.95
CA ASP A 671 -20.67 17.90 -45.52
C ASP A 671 -20.71 18.20 -44.01
N GLU A 672 -19.96 17.44 -43.20
CA GLU A 672 -19.87 17.60 -41.75
C GLU A 672 -19.24 18.93 -41.32
N ASN A 673 -18.34 19.50 -42.14
CA ASN A 673 -17.75 20.83 -41.90
C ASN A 673 -18.38 21.93 -42.76
N GLU A 674 -19.61 21.72 -43.26
CA GLU A 674 -20.31 22.63 -44.17
C GLU A 674 -19.46 23.01 -45.39
N TRP A 675 -18.61 22.08 -45.85
CA TRP A 675 -17.66 22.26 -46.95
C TRP A 675 -16.67 23.43 -46.73
N LYS A 676 -16.34 23.75 -45.48
CA LYS A 676 -15.48 24.88 -45.08
C LYS A 676 -14.47 24.51 -43.99
N ALA A 677 -13.23 24.93 -44.18
CA ALA A 677 -12.18 24.86 -43.16
C ALA A 677 -11.13 25.96 -43.39
N SER A 678 -10.25 26.18 -42.42
CA SER A 678 -9.15 27.14 -42.55
C SER A 678 -7.82 26.50 -42.23
N PHE A 679 -6.79 26.82 -43.01
CA PHE A 679 -5.41 26.70 -42.54
C PHE A 679 -5.12 27.90 -41.63
N SER A 680 -4.60 27.66 -40.43
CA SER A 680 -4.36 28.71 -39.42
C SER A 680 -2.93 28.72 -38.91
N ASN A 681 -2.51 29.83 -38.29
CA ASN A 681 -1.16 30.04 -37.77
C ASN A 681 -0.06 29.91 -38.84
N LEU A 682 -0.36 30.33 -40.07
CA LEU A 682 0.59 30.29 -41.19
C LEU A 682 1.55 31.49 -41.14
N PRO A 683 2.88 31.30 -41.21
CA PRO A 683 3.85 32.40 -41.30
C PRO A 683 3.55 33.36 -42.46
N LYS A 684 3.48 34.67 -42.22
CA LYS A 684 3.38 35.65 -43.33
C LYS A 684 4.69 35.79 -44.10
N PHE A 685 5.83 35.57 -43.45
CA PHE A 685 7.16 35.81 -44.00
C PHE A 685 8.04 34.56 -43.90
N SER A 686 8.96 34.41 -44.87
CA SER A 686 9.94 33.31 -44.96
C SER A 686 11.09 33.48 -43.96
N ASP A 687 11.39 32.43 -43.19
CA ASP A 687 12.44 32.35 -42.16
C ASP A 687 13.86 32.67 -42.66
N GLY A 688 14.12 32.52 -43.97
CA GLY A 688 15.47 32.66 -44.54
C GLY A 688 15.81 34.07 -45.01
N ASP A 689 14.85 34.73 -45.66
CA ASP A 689 15.06 35.97 -46.44
C ASP A 689 13.97 37.03 -46.24
N GLY A 690 12.93 36.73 -45.44
CA GLY A 690 11.93 37.70 -44.98
C GLY A 690 10.93 38.18 -46.04
N HIS A 691 10.83 37.52 -47.20
CA HIS A 691 9.79 37.84 -48.20
C HIS A 691 8.41 37.34 -47.75
N GLU A 692 7.33 37.96 -48.24
CA GLU A 692 5.95 37.50 -47.94
C GLU A 692 5.65 36.20 -48.69
N ILE A 693 5.29 35.15 -47.95
CA ILE A 693 5.02 33.81 -48.49
C ILE A 693 3.73 33.82 -49.32
N ASN A 694 3.81 33.32 -50.56
CA ASN A 694 2.68 33.20 -51.47
C ASN A 694 1.98 31.84 -51.31
N TYR A 695 1.00 31.80 -50.41
CA TYR A 695 0.15 30.63 -50.21
C TYR A 695 -0.92 30.46 -51.29
N LYS A 696 -1.02 29.24 -51.80
CA LYS A 696 -2.09 28.78 -52.70
C LYS A 696 -2.63 27.45 -52.20
N VAL A 697 -3.84 27.09 -52.68
CA VAL A 697 -4.40 25.77 -52.47
C VAL A 697 -4.47 24.99 -53.78
N LYS A 698 -4.46 23.66 -53.67
CA LYS A 698 -4.63 22.71 -54.77
C LYS A 698 -5.50 21.56 -54.27
N GLU A 699 -6.41 21.08 -55.08
CA GLU A 699 -7.21 19.90 -54.76
C GLU A 699 -6.54 18.61 -55.25
N VAL A 700 -6.68 17.52 -54.50
CA VAL A 700 -6.36 16.16 -54.96
C VAL A 700 -7.40 15.74 -56.01
N ALA A 701 -6.95 15.40 -57.21
CA ALA A 701 -7.83 15.24 -58.36
C ALA A 701 -8.86 14.12 -58.19
N ILE A 702 -10.12 14.44 -58.46
CA ILE A 702 -11.26 13.51 -58.33
C ILE A 702 -11.69 13.04 -59.72
N GLU A 703 -11.77 11.73 -59.92
CA GLU A 703 -12.19 11.15 -61.19
C GLU A 703 -13.63 11.59 -61.56
N GLY A 704 -13.82 11.98 -62.82
CA GLY A 704 -15.10 12.47 -63.32
C GLY A 704 -15.46 13.92 -62.99
N TYR A 705 -14.56 14.69 -62.36
CA TYR A 705 -14.77 16.12 -62.09
C TYR A 705 -13.67 17.00 -62.69
N SER A 706 -14.04 18.22 -63.10
CA SER A 706 -13.10 19.30 -63.38
C SER A 706 -13.07 20.28 -62.20
N SER A 707 -11.88 20.57 -61.69
CA SER A 707 -11.66 21.46 -60.55
C SER A 707 -11.22 22.85 -61.00
N SER A 708 -11.72 23.88 -60.34
CA SER A 708 -11.36 25.28 -60.56
C SER A 708 -11.22 26.00 -59.23
N ILE A 709 -10.21 26.87 -59.10
CA ILE A 709 -9.88 27.54 -57.84
C ILE A 709 -9.91 29.05 -58.08
N SER A 710 -10.62 29.76 -57.21
CA SER A 710 -10.77 31.22 -57.23
C SER A 710 -10.56 31.81 -55.83
N GLY A 711 -10.42 33.13 -55.72
CA GLY A 711 -10.09 33.80 -54.46
C GLY A 711 -8.61 34.12 -54.31
N ASN A 712 -8.17 34.46 -53.10
CA ASN A 712 -6.81 34.92 -52.78
C ASN A 712 -6.48 34.78 -51.28
N MET A 713 -5.24 35.11 -50.89
CA MET A 713 -4.75 35.00 -49.51
C MET A 713 -5.39 35.95 -48.47
N THR A 714 -6.28 36.85 -48.87
CA THR A 714 -6.97 37.81 -48.00
C THR A 714 -8.44 37.43 -47.85
N ASP A 715 -9.10 37.11 -48.96
CA ASP A 715 -10.54 36.79 -49.00
C ASP A 715 -10.82 35.28 -48.80
N GLY A 716 -9.78 34.44 -48.84
CA GLY A 716 -9.89 32.98 -48.85
C GLY A 716 -9.97 32.41 -50.28
N TYR A 717 -9.96 31.09 -50.37
CA TYR A 717 -10.02 30.34 -51.62
C TYR A 717 -11.34 29.57 -51.76
N ILE A 718 -11.94 29.61 -52.94
CA ILE A 718 -13.13 28.84 -53.29
C ILE A 718 -12.75 27.81 -54.36
N VAL A 719 -12.81 26.52 -53.99
CA VAL A 719 -12.60 25.38 -54.88
C VAL A 719 -13.96 24.95 -55.43
N THR A 720 -14.13 24.89 -56.74
CA THR A 720 -15.40 24.50 -57.39
C THR A 720 -15.18 23.30 -58.29
N ASN A 721 -15.84 22.18 -57.99
CA ASN A 721 -15.86 21.00 -58.85
C ASN A 721 -17.12 20.97 -59.72
N THR A 722 -16.93 20.71 -61.01
CA THR A 722 -18.01 20.47 -61.97
C THR A 722 -17.99 19.02 -62.40
N LYS A 723 -19.11 18.31 -62.24
CA LYS A 723 -19.23 16.91 -62.68
C LYS A 723 -19.19 16.88 -64.22
N ALA A 724 -18.29 16.09 -64.80
CA ALA A 724 -18.18 15.96 -66.24
C ALA A 724 -19.49 15.39 -66.82
N THR A 725 -20.01 16.03 -67.88
CA THR A 725 -21.19 15.51 -68.59
C THR A 725 -20.75 14.66 -69.79
N PRO A 726 -21.56 13.70 -70.28
CA PRO A 726 -21.13 12.76 -71.31
C PRO A 726 -20.76 13.35 -72.69
N SER A 727 -20.84 14.67 -72.88
CA SER A 727 -20.59 15.35 -74.17
C SER A 727 -19.15 15.87 -74.35
N ASP A 728 -18.31 15.85 -73.30
CA ASP A 728 -16.94 16.39 -73.35
C ASP A 728 -15.85 15.34 -73.74
N ILE A 729 -16.26 14.15 -74.19
CA ILE A 729 -15.35 13.16 -74.81
C ILE A 729 -15.18 13.54 -76.30
N PRO A 730 -13.95 13.76 -76.80
CA PRO A 730 -13.75 14.06 -78.22
C PRO A 730 -14.05 12.83 -79.09
N THR A 731 -15.13 12.89 -79.88
CA THR A 731 -15.49 11.84 -80.84
C THR A 731 -14.41 11.64 -81.91
N PRO A 732 -13.92 10.40 -82.14
CA PRO A 732 -12.98 10.11 -83.20
C PRO A 732 -13.66 10.12 -84.57
N SER A 733 -13.13 10.87 -85.53
CA SER A 733 -13.62 10.90 -86.91
C SER A 733 -12.56 10.43 -87.90
N ASN A 734 -12.65 9.16 -88.34
CA ASN A 734 -12.58 8.70 -89.75
C ASN A 734 -11.98 7.28 -89.90
N ILE A 735 -12.85 6.26 -90.07
CA ILE A 735 -12.62 5.11 -90.95
C ILE A 735 -13.94 4.84 -91.72
N PRO A 736 -13.93 4.51 -93.03
CA PRO A 736 -15.16 4.40 -93.83
C PRO A 736 -15.96 3.09 -93.65
N THR A 737 -17.26 3.19 -93.95
CA THR A 737 -18.30 2.12 -94.02
C THR A 737 -18.41 1.50 -95.44
N PRO A 738 -19.33 0.55 -95.74
CA PRO A 738 -19.88 -0.61 -94.99
C PRO A 738 -19.93 -1.93 -95.84
N SER A 739 -20.43 -3.06 -95.31
CA SER A 739 -21.14 -4.13 -96.09
C SER A 739 -21.89 -5.20 -95.26
N ASN A 740 -23.22 -5.22 -95.38
CA ASN A 740 -24.21 -6.34 -95.33
C ASN A 740 -24.07 -7.57 -94.38
N ILE A 741 -24.83 -7.54 -93.26
CA ILE A 741 -26.00 -8.40 -92.86
C ILE A 741 -26.08 -9.82 -93.52
N PRO A 742 -26.24 -10.95 -92.76
CA PRO A 742 -27.47 -11.25 -92.01
C PRO A 742 -27.35 -11.97 -90.62
N GLU A 743 -28.52 -12.31 -90.06
CA GLU A 743 -28.84 -12.60 -88.64
C GLU A 743 -28.42 -13.95 -88.02
N ARG A 744 -28.61 -14.00 -86.69
CA ARG A 744 -28.52 -15.09 -85.68
C ARG A 744 -28.96 -16.49 -86.16
N PRO A 745 -28.43 -17.57 -85.54
CA PRO A 745 -29.20 -18.15 -84.43
C PRO A 745 -28.36 -18.60 -83.21
N ASP A 746 -28.97 -18.58 -82.02
CA ASP A 746 -28.43 -19.26 -80.82
C ASP A 746 -28.61 -20.78 -80.94
N PRO A 747 -27.83 -21.59 -80.20
CA PRO A 747 -28.46 -22.23 -79.04
C PRO A 747 -27.56 -22.53 -77.81
N LYS A 748 -28.12 -22.25 -76.62
CA LYS A 748 -28.09 -23.03 -75.35
C LYS A 748 -26.75 -23.34 -74.62
N THR A 749 -26.66 -22.75 -73.41
CA THR A 749 -26.25 -23.25 -72.06
C THR A 749 -25.95 -24.75 -71.84
N PRO A 750 -25.26 -25.18 -70.74
CA PRO A 750 -24.91 -24.47 -69.47
C PRO A 750 -23.37 -24.43 -69.17
N SER A 751 -22.80 -23.91 -68.07
CA SER A 751 -23.23 -23.88 -66.65
C SER A 751 -22.59 -22.78 -65.76
N GLU A 752 -23.35 -22.41 -64.73
CA GLU A 752 -23.20 -21.55 -63.52
C GLU A 752 -21.88 -20.81 -63.11
N PRO A 753 -22.02 -19.68 -62.38
CA PRO A 753 -20.91 -18.89 -61.83
C PRO A 753 -20.58 -19.22 -60.36
N PRO A 754 -19.38 -18.83 -59.86
CA PRO A 754 -19.16 -18.54 -58.46
C PRO A 754 -19.53 -17.08 -58.13
N SER A 755 -20.18 -16.89 -56.99
CA SER A 755 -20.64 -15.61 -56.46
C SER A 755 -19.55 -14.79 -55.74
N THR A 756 -19.88 -13.52 -55.51
CA THR A 756 -19.20 -12.55 -54.63
C THR A 756 -18.80 -13.12 -53.25
N PRO A 757 -17.62 -12.72 -52.75
CA PRO A 757 -17.38 -12.41 -51.34
C PRO A 757 -16.90 -10.94 -51.23
N THR A 758 -17.66 -10.02 -50.62
CA THR A 758 -17.78 -9.84 -49.16
C THR A 758 -16.44 -10.03 -48.45
N HIS A 759 -15.82 -8.91 -48.07
CA HIS A 759 -14.52 -8.85 -47.41
C HIS A 759 -14.59 -9.50 -46.02
N LEU A 760 -13.97 -10.68 -45.87
CA LEU A 760 -13.77 -11.34 -44.58
C LEU A 760 -12.38 -11.00 -44.02
N THR A 761 -12.37 -10.72 -42.72
CA THR A 761 -11.18 -10.79 -41.88
C THR A 761 -10.63 -12.23 -41.80
N PRO A 762 -9.31 -12.41 -41.76
CA PRO A 762 -8.68 -13.40 -40.90
C PRO A 762 -8.56 -12.80 -39.48
N GLY A 763 -8.82 -13.51 -38.38
CA GLY A 763 -8.96 -14.96 -38.25
C GLY A 763 -7.94 -15.51 -37.25
N VAL A 764 -7.99 -15.05 -36.00
CA VAL A 764 -7.33 -15.75 -34.88
C VAL A 764 -8.06 -17.08 -34.69
N MET A 765 -7.32 -18.20 -34.64
CA MET A 765 -7.94 -19.49 -34.32
C MET A 765 -8.45 -19.49 -32.88
N GLY A 766 -9.69 -19.95 -32.72
CA GLY A 766 -10.18 -20.44 -31.44
C GLY A 766 -10.36 -21.96 -31.48
N GLU A 767 -10.15 -22.59 -30.33
CA GLU A 767 -10.87 -23.78 -29.89
C GLU A 767 -11.18 -23.60 -28.39
N ASN A 768 -12.29 -24.06 -27.82
CA ASN A 768 -13.61 -24.43 -28.36
C ASN A 768 -14.54 -24.67 -27.14
N ARG A 769 -15.77 -24.12 -27.11
CA ARG A 769 -17.01 -24.76 -26.57
C ARG A 769 -18.22 -23.81 -26.49
N GLU A 770 -19.40 -24.43 -26.49
CA GLU A 770 -20.71 -23.84 -26.84
C GLU A 770 -21.49 -23.21 -25.65
N ALA A 771 -22.57 -22.49 -25.97
CA ALA A 771 -23.44 -21.69 -25.09
C ALA A 771 -24.44 -22.55 -24.24
N ILE A 772 -25.36 -22.09 -23.36
CA ILE A 772 -26.36 -20.99 -23.28
C ILE A 772 -26.85 -20.92 -21.78
N PRO A 773 -27.43 -19.85 -21.12
CA PRO A 773 -27.82 -18.48 -21.50
C PRO A 773 -27.31 -17.34 -20.55
N ASN A 774 -27.88 -16.13 -20.66
CA ASN A 774 -27.79 -14.98 -19.72
C ASN A 774 -28.32 -15.25 -18.29
N ILE A 775 -27.54 -14.84 -17.27
CA ILE A 775 -28.02 -14.42 -15.93
C ILE A 775 -27.21 -13.20 -15.46
N THR A 776 -27.86 -12.30 -14.72
CA THR A 776 -27.35 -11.01 -14.21
C THR A 776 -26.18 -11.08 -13.22
N SER A 777 -25.25 -10.13 -13.33
CA SER A 777 -24.34 -9.57 -12.30
C SER A 777 -23.58 -10.55 -11.37
N PRO A 778 -22.25 -10.71 -11.52
CA PRO A 778 -21.47 -11.58 -10.64
C PRO A 778 -21.12 -10.92 -9.30
N LYS A 779 -20.99 -11.77 -8.27
CA LYS A 779 -20.42 -11.45 -6.95
C LYS A 779 -18.92 -11.75 -6.92
N HIS A 780 -18.29 -11.23 -5.87
CA HIS A 780 -17.02 -11.64 -5.23
C HIS A 780 -16.55 -13.08 -5.54
N PRO A 781 -15.24 -13.33 -5.77
CA PRO A 781 -14.69 -14.68 -5.85
C PRO A 781 -14.72 -15.38 -4.48
N GLU A 782 -14.93 -16.69 -4.49
CA GLU A 782 -14.97 -17.58 -3.31
C GLU A 782 -13.87 -18.64 -3.46
N VAL A 783 -13.04 -18.83 -2.43
CA VAL A 783 -11.94 -19.82 -2.42
C VAL A 783 -12.49 -21.19 -2.03
N ALA A 784 -12.17 -22.23 -2.81
CA ALA A 784 -12.65 -23.59 -2.54
C ALA A 784 -11.76 -24.30 -1.50
N GLY A 785 -12.20 -24.33 -0.24
CA GLY A 785 -11.42 -25.02 0.81
C GLY A 785 -11.92 -24.90 2.26
N ALA A 786 -13.20 -24.60 2.51
CA ALA A 786 -13.74 -24.54 3.88
C ALA A 786 -15.06 -25.32 4.01
N SER A 787 -15.16 -26.16 5.04
CA SER A 787 -16.41 -26.81 5.42
C SER A 787 -17.40 -25.77 5.93
N LYS A 788 -18.65 -25.83 5.44
CA LYS A 788 -19.73 -24.95 5.91
C LYS A 788 -20.28 -25.43 7.25
N ASP A 789 -19.60 -25.04 8.33
CA ASP A 789 -20.26 -24.84 9.62
C ASP A 789 -20.56 -23.35 9.80
N THR A 790 -21.83 -23.01 9.94
CA THR A 790 -22.29 -21.63 10.07
C THR A 790 -22.01 -21.11 11.47
N TRP A 791 -20.95 -20.33 11.62
CA TRP A 791 -20.71 -19.58 12.86
C TRP A 791 -21.72 -18.43 12.97
N VAL A 792 -22.82 -18.70 13.68
CA VAL A 792 -23.65 -17.67 14.30
C VAL A 792 -22.81 -17.07 15.44
N PRO A 793 -22.78 -15.74 15.64
CA PRO A 793 -22.11 -15.19 16.81
C PRO A 793 -22.79 -15.71 18.07
N GLU A 794 -22.08 -16.52 18.85
CA GLU A 794 -22.50 -16.86 20.21
C GLU A 794 -22.41 -15.62 21.08
N THR A 795 -23.47 -14.82 21.07
CA THR A 795 -23.77 -13.92 22.19
C THR A 795 -23.96 -14.80 23.41
N GLY A 796 -22.94 -14.90 24.27
CA GLY A 796 -22.95 -15.73 25.46
C GLY A 796 -24.21 -15.50 26.29
N ASP A 797 -25.08 -16.52 26.34
CA ASP A 797 -26.41 -16.37 26.91
C ASP A 797 -26.37 -16.41 28.44
N HIS A 798 -26.02 -15.26 29.03
CA HIS A 798 -26.09 -15.03 30.46
C HIS A 798 -27.53 -15.17 31.02
N SER A 799 -28.58 -15.28 30.18
CA SER A 799 -29.95 -15.43 30.65
C SER A 799 -30.16 -16.71 31.47
N LEU A 800 -29.41 -17.79 31.20
CA LEU A 800 -29.50 -19.04 31.98
C LEU A 800 -28.99 -18.87 33.41
N LEU A 801 -27.84 -18.19 33.61
CA LEU A 801 -27.34 -17.90 34.96
C LEU A 801 -28.26 -16.95 35.73
N PHE A 802 -28.83 -15.95 35.06
CA PHE A 802 -29.87 -15.10 35.66
C PHE A 802 -31.18 -15.85 35.93
N LEU A 803 -31.57 -16.81 35.09
CA LEU A 803 -32.77 -17.64 35.30
C LEU A 803 -32.58 -18.60 36.48
N TRP A 804 -31.43 -19.27 36.59
CA TRP A 804 -31.09 -20.09 37.75
C TRP A 804 -30.96 -19.25 39.03
N GLY A 805 -30.35 -18.06 38.97
CA GLY A 805 -30.29 -17.11 40.09
C GLY A 805 -31.68 -16.60 40.51
N ALA A 806 -32.57 -16.32 39.55
CA ALA A 806 -33.95 -15.93 39.79
C ALA A 806 -34.79 -17.07 40.39
N LEU A 807 -34.63 -18.30 39.88
CA LEU A 807 -35.31 -19.49 40.41
C LEU A 807 -34.80 -19.85 41.82
N PHE A 808 -33.49 -19.71 42.09
CA PHE A 808 -32.91 -19.98 43.40
C PHE A 808 -33.36 -18.94 44.43
N SER A 809 -33.37 -17.64 44.07
CA SER A 809 -33.90 -16.57 44.92
C SER A 809 -35.42 -16.65 45.11
N LEU A 810 -36.20 -17.05 44.10
CA LEU A 810 -37.62 -17.39 44.25
C LEU A 810 -37.83 -18.60 45.18
N SER A 811 -36.93 -19.59 45.18
CA SER A 811 -37.00 -20.73 46.13
C SER A 811 -36.70 -20.31 47.58
N LEU A 812 -35.75 -19.39 47.77
CA LEU A 812 -35.44 -18.78 49.07
C LEU A 812 -36.60 -17.90 49.57
N LEU A 813 -37.23 -17.13 48.69
CA LEU A 813 -38.43 -16.35 49.03
C LEU A 813 -39.65 -17.26 49.30
N ALA A 814 -39.82 -18.34 48.56
CA ALA A 814 -40.89 -19.31 48.79
C ALA A 814 -40.73 -20.01 50.13
N THR A 815 -39.52 -20.49 50.46
CA THR A 815 -39.20 -21.12 51.75
C THR A 815 -39.32 -20.13 52.92
N ALA A 816 -38.83 -18.89 52.78
CA ALA A 816 -39.06 -17.82 53.75
C ALA A 816 -40.57 -17.54 53.96
N SER A 817 -41.36 -17.48 52.89
CA SER A 817 -42.82 -17.27 52.98
C SER A 817 -43.55 -18.44 53.65
N LEU A 818 -43.06 -19.68 53.49
CA LEU A 818 -43.57 -20.88 54.14
C LEU A 818 -43.25 -20.90 55.64
N VAL A 819 -42.06 -20.44 56.02
CA VAL A 819 -41.68 -20.22 57.43
C VAL A 819 -42.55 -19.12 58.04
N TRP A 820 -42.75 -18.00 57.33
CA TRP A 820 -43.55 -16.88 57.82
C TRP A 820 -45.06 -17.20 57.88
N LYS A 821 -45.63 -17.93 56.92
CA LYS A 821 -47.02 -18.45 56.99
C LYS A 821 -47.22 -19.51 58.08
N ARG A 822 -46.17 -20.23 58.51
CA ARG A 822 -46.22 -21.12 59.68
C ARG A 822 -46.08 -20.37 61.01
N ALA A 823 -45.40 -19.24 61.04
CA ALA A 823 -45.38 -18.33 62.19
C ALA A 823 -46.70 -17.56 62.35
N GLY A 824 -47.27 -17.02 61.27
CA GLY A 824 -48.50 -16.22 61.28
C GLY A 824 -49.82 -16.98 61.49
N LYS A 825 -49.77 -18.29 61.82
CA LYS A 825 -50.97 -19.11 62.10
C LYS A 825 -50.91 -19.80 63.47
N LYS A 826 -50.41 -19.09 64.49
CA LYS A 826 -50.71 -19.30 65.92
C LYS A 826 -50.19 -18.11 66.75
N ALA A 827 -51.13 -17.24 67.14
CA ALA A 827 -51.06 -16.22 68.21
C ALA A 827 -49.73 -15.47 68.36
#